data_AF-A0A8C0YZV0-F1
#
_entry.id   AF-A0A8C0YZV0-F1
#
_cell.length_a   1.000
_cell.length_b   1.000
_cell.length_c   1.000
_cell.angle_alpha   90.00
_cell.angle_beta   90.00
_cell.angle_gamma   90.00
#
_symmetry.space_group_name_H-M   'P 1'
#
loop_
_entity.id
_entity.type
_entity.pdbx_description
1 polymer ?
#
loop_
_entity_poly.entity_id
_entity_poly.type
_entity_poly.pdbx_seq_one_letter_code
_entity_poly.pdbx_strand_id
1 'polypeptide(L)'
;MFFLPCNPNNVFTGAEEKNALELEAEICALNHYDILTSLLTCCCFPIRYRTMAVTTRLTWNEEKRLQKLLGNVSLRLLYKSSVHQSDIFYMLERCIHQGPTVTIIYFSEVLWVVFMLEHYPEKSDELTRPNPSLKFSFRKDRESEITGILETEMKIVSKQLEFYFFGKKEFSVDLGKAILSTYTSKDNDSGQNFCHNTKFLECEVFRVEGIKDDTNYMSKITRAMKYRNPLVAELRAYKPCVHIISEIRILLLGPTGSGKSSFINSVKSIFRGQRTRHAPVGADITSITEQYRIYPIKYGKYGTCLQFSLCDSMGIHEKEGVGLCMEDIPYILKGCVPDRYQLNPNRPITPNHPTFISSPSLKDRIHCVAYVLDINSIQDLSSKMVAKLKQIQKEVLKCGTACVLLLTNMDNCSTLPQDNFLNMAKAMTSQSQIMDVSKMLSVPIYNTFMVENYTSEWELDPLKDTQILFVLRQMLRIVDDFLEDMPLEEIVPEAWRLLKNFLSILYLLSCQDRAVILGFSTCTNSTNRLRSMAVTTCLTKMQEKKLQSCFGGKRFTLLYKASVHDFSGYNVYKRCNNQGPTVMVIYSGHDIFGAYIKDSYQEYGDRVPIVLFAFQKNEISECKIGAYSPSTFLCLYKEDNCSEFLLNLDGKKVTMKLDTIEKLQLKVQVSNERHQKHQKDQIISVKECEVFRCEDLLDKRNMEEITQLHKSLLFDIKSYRPYRDLVRQIRILLLGPTGAGKSSFFNSVKSVFRGYVTHQALVGSDAAGVSDKYRVYSIKDAGYNNSLPFILCDSMGLGEEDKGPCMDDIVYILKGHISDRYQFNSMKPITPGHSNYIENPLLKDRIHCAVFVFNINSVEHLSYEMMAKIKKIRRELIKCGIIHVVLLTHVDSLDLITKGDFIDIYRCTLVKCKLEMVHRELGFALSDILVVSNYTSEWELEPVKDLLILSALRQMLWAADDFLEDLPPEKTEKRK
;
A
#
# COMPACT_ATOMS: atom_id res chain seq x y z
N MET A 1 40.76 -44.85 -31.39
CA MET A 1 40.40 -44.99 -32.82
C MET A 1 40.09 -43.60 -33.33
N PHE A 2 41.09 -42.89 -33.89
CA PHE A 2 41.30 -42.71 -35.34
C PHE A 2 40.11 -42.02 -36.03
N PHE A 3 40.21 -40.91 -36.78
CA PHE A 3 41.28 -39.97 -37.14
C PHE A 3 40.59 -38.74 -37.82
N LEU A 4 41.27 -37.60 -37.81
CA LEU A 4 41.23 -36.43 -38.74
C LEU A 4 40.81 -36.74 -40.20
N PRO A 5 40.36 -35.76 -41.03
CA PRO A 5 41.21 -34.63 -41.53
C PRO A 5 40.40 -33.36 -41.94
N CYS A 6 40.90 -32.28 -42.56
CA CYS A 6 42.18 -31.59 -42.65
C CYS A 6 41.86 -30.12 -43.01
N ASN A 7 42.67 -29.19 -42.50
CA ASN A 7 42.92 -27.84 -43.05
C ASN A 7 43.55 -27.99 -44.48
N PRO A 8 43.54 -27.00 -45.42
CA PRO A 8 44.36 -25.79 -45.23
C PRO A 8 43.99 -24.49 -46.01
N ASN A 9 44.66 -23.40 -45.61
CA ASN A 9 45.11 -22.20 -46.39
C ASN A 9 44.12 -21.03 -46.57
N ASN A 10 44.27 -19.93 -45.80
CA ASN A 10 45.20 -18.78 -45.99
C ASN A 10 44.61 -17.74 -46.98
N VAL A 11 44.40 -16.45 -46.65
CA VAL A 11 45.41 -15.41 -46.39
C VAL A 11 44.73 -14.10 -45.90
N PHE A 12 45.25 -13.51 -44.81
CA PHE A 12 45.46 -12.08 -44.43
C PHE A 12 44.31 -11.04 -44.55
N THR A 13 44.13 -10.01 -43.72
CA THR A 13 44.91 -9.14 -42.79
C THR A 13 43.93 -8.61 -41.68
N GLY A 14 44.26 -8.07 -40.51
CA GLY A 14 45.49 -7.69 -39.79
C GLY A 14 45.16 -6.97 -38.45
N ALA A 15 46.14 -7.01 -37.52
CA ALA A 15 46.49 -6.07 -36.41
C ALA A 15 45.44 -5.66 -35.33
N GLU A 16 45.71 -5.58 -34.02
CA GLU A 16 46.93 -5.67 -33.19
C GLU A 16 46.53 -5.78 -31.69
N GLU A 17 47.21 -6.63 -30.89
CA GLU A 17 47.13 -6.70 -29.41
C GLU A 17 48.57 -6.90 -28.86
N LYS A 18 48.94 -6.20 -27.78
CA LYS A 18 50.29 -6.22 -27.16
C LYS A 18 50.27 -6.81 -25.74
N ASN A 19 50.93 -7.97 -25.63
CA ASN A 19 51.94 -8.42 -24.67
C ASN A 19 51.70 -8.38 -23.15
N ALA A 20 51.63 -9.59 -22.57
CA ALA A 20 52.17 -9.96 -21.26
C ALA A 20 52.99 -11.26 -21.42
N LEU A 21 54.32 -11.19 -21.29
CA LEU A 21 55.24 -12.33 -21.14
C LEU A 21 56.65 -11.78 -20.86
N GLU A 22 56.97 -11.60 -19.58
CA GLU A 22 58.33 -11.41 -19.06
C GLU A 22 58.32 -11.75 -17.56
N LEU A 23 59.04 -12.81 -17.18
CA LEU A 23 59.51 -13.26 -15.85
C LEU A 23 59.27 -14.75 -15.55
N GLU A 24 59.91 -15.63 -16.32
CA GLU A 24 60.33 -16.96 -15.84
C GLU A 24 61.78 -17.20 -16.30
N ALA A 25 62.74 -16.56 -15.64
CA ALA A 25 64.16 -16.95 -15.62
C ALA A 25 64.95 -15.98 -14.72
N GLU A 26 65.08 -16.26 -13.42
CA GLU A 26 66.21 -15.84 -12.55
C GLU A 26 65.96 -16.24 -11.07
N ILE A 27 65.91 -17.55 -10.77
CA ILE A 27 66.17 -18.04 -9.40
C ILE A 27 67.07 -19.27 -9.51
N CYS A 28 68.36 -19.03 -9.74
CA CYS A 28 69.44 -20.00 -9.54
C CYS A 28 70.79 -19.25 -9.56
N ALA A 29 71.17 -18.61 -8.45
CA ALA A 29 72.56 -18.48 -8.00
C ALA A 29 72.69 -17.59 -6.74
N LEU A 30 73.58 -18.02 -5.84
CA LEU A 30 74.27 -17.29 -4.77
C LEU A 30 73.72 -17.36 -3.32
N ASN A 31 74.23 -18.39 -2.66
CA ASN A 31 75.07 -18.34 -1.44
C ASN A 31 74.41 -18.23 -0.05
N HIS A 32 74.33 -19.41 0.58
CA HIS A 32 74.64 -19.67 1.99
C HIS A 32 75.77 -18.77 2.52
N TYR A 33 75.48 -17.87 3.47
CA TYR A 33 76.29 -17.65 4.69
C TYR A 33 75.80 -16.52 5.63
N ASP A 34 74.66 -15.84 5.39
CA ASP A 34 74.25 -14.67 6.20
C ASP A 34 72.99 -14.82 7.07
N ILE A 35 72.53 -16.05 7.38
CA ILE A 35 71.36 -16.27 8.27
C ILE A 35 71.72 -17.23 9.42
N LEU A 36 72.94 -17.13 9.97
CA LEU A 36 73.37 -17.90 11.15
C LEU A 36 73.64 -17.01 12.37
N THR A 37 73.55 -15.69 12.24
CA THR A 37 73.77 -14.71 13.33
C THR A 37 72.49 -14.09 13.89
N SER A 38 71.30 -14.39 13.33
CA SER A 38 70.01 -13.99 13.92
C SER A 38 69.27 -15.10 14.68
N LEU A 39 69.87 -16.31 14.77
CA LEU A 39 69.22 -17.52 15.30
C LEU A 39 69.63 -17.92 16.73
N LEU A 40 70.43 -17.13 17.46
CA LEU A 40 70.96 -17.55 18.78
C LEU A 40 70.68 -16.62 19.97
N THR A 41 69.85 -15.57 19.80
CA THR A 41 69.50 -14.68 20.91
C THR A 41 68.00 -14.40 20.97
N CYS A 42 67.18 -15.42 21.23
CA CYS A 42 65.91 -15.31 21.98
C CYS A 42 65.23 -16.69 22.12
N CYS A 43 65.85 -17.60 22.88
CA CYS A 43 65.18 -18.81 23.38
C CYS A 43 64.70 -18.57 24.82
N CYS A 44 63.42 -18.24 24.99
CA CYS A 44 62.63 -18.52 26.18
C CYS A 44 61.15 -18.69 25.76
N PHE A 45 60.64 -19.92 25.88
CA PHE A 45 59.27 -20.37 25.60
C PHE A 45 58.21 -19.62 26.47
N PRO A 46 56.93 -19.54 26.04
CA PRO A 46 56.01 -20.64 26.36
C PRO A 46 55.20 -21.17 25.17
N ILE A 47 54.86 -22.44 25.30
CA ILE A 47 54.20 -23.34 24.36
C ILE A 47 52.87 -22.73 23.89
N ARG A 48 52.77 -22.33 22.62
CA ARG A 48 51.48 -22.07 21.96
C ARG A 48 50.88 -23.41 21.52
N TYR A 49 49.79 -23.82 22.15
CA TYR A 49 48.87 -24.80 21.61
C TYR A 49 48.51 -24.41 20.16
N ARG A 50 48.60 -25.37 19.23
CA ARG A 50 48.02 -25.27 17.89
C ARG A 50 46.52 -24.99 18.04
N THR A 51 46.07 -23.76 17.84
CA THR A 51 44.66 -23.47 17.57
C THR A 51 44.32 -24.05 16.21
N MET A 52 43.62 -25.18 16.16
CA MET A 52 42.95 -25.65 14.95
C MET A 52 42.02 -24.53 14.47
N ALA A 53 42.15 -24.12 13.21
CA ALA A 53 41.18 -23.22 12.59
C ALA A 53 39.82 -23.92 12.58
N VAL A 54 38.85 -23.38 13.32
CA VAL A 54 37.48 -23.89 13.34
C VAL A 54 36.84 -23.52 12.01
N THR A 55 36.66 -24.50 11.12
CA THR A 55 36.02 -24.31 9.81
C THR A 55 34.51 -24.57 9.90
N THR A 56 33.74 -23.71 9.24
CA THR A 56 32.28 -23.84 9.11
C THR A 56 31.90 -25.05 8.25
N ARG A 57 30.73 -25.64 8.51
CA ARG A 57 30.13 -26.68 7.65
C ARG A 57 29.31 -26.07 6.50
N LEU A 58 29.05 -24.77 6.52
CA LEU A 58 28.43 -24.04 5.41
C LEU A 58 29.29 -24.18 4.15
N THR A 59 28.66 -24.53 3.04
CA THR A 59 29.28 -24.36 1.72
C THR A 59 29.34 -22.87 1.35
N TRP A 60 30.26 -22.50 0.48
CA TRP A 60 30.40 -21.11 0.01
C TRP A 60 29.08 -20.54 -0.58
N ASN A 61 28.31 -21.37 -1.29
CA ASN A 61 27.01 -21.01 -1.84
C ASN A 61 25.96 -20.76 -0.74
N GLU A 62 25.90 -21.61 0.27
CA GLU A 62 24.97 -21.45 1.41
C GLU A 62 25.32 -20.19 2.23
N GLU A 63 26.60 -19.94 2.45
CA GLU A 63 27.07 -18.74 3.15
C GLU A 63 26.71 -17.47 2.37
N LYS A 64 27.01 -17.41 1.06
CA LYS A 64 26.67 -16.25 0.23
C LYS A 64 25.16 -15.98 0.16
N ARG A 65 24.34 -17.02 0.13
CA ARG A 65 22.88 -16.93 0.20
C ARG A 65 22.40 -16.30 1.51
N LEU A 66 22.94 -16.78 2.63
CA LEU A 66 22.63 -16.22 3.94
C LEU A 66 23.05 -14.76 4.05
N GLN A 67 24.24 -14.42 3.57
CA GLN A 67 24.75 -13.06 3.53
C GLN A 67 23.79 -12.14 2.75
N LYS A 68 23.32 -12.58 1.57
CA LYS A 68 22.41 -11.81 0.72
C LYS A 68 21.02 -11.64 1.34
N LEU A 69 20.43 -12.71 1.88
CA LEU A 69 19.10 -12.70 2.51
C LEU A 69 19.04 -11.75 3.72
N LEU A 70 20.15 -11.62 4.44
CA LEU A 70 20.28 -10.73 5.58
C LEU A 70 20.75 -9.31 5.19
N GLY A 71 20.86 -8.99 3.90
CA GLY A 71 21.19 -7.64 3.41
C GLY A 71 22.68 -7.41 3.13
N ASN A 72 23.37 -8.38 2.54
CA ASN A 72 24.82 -8.37 2.25
C ASN A 72 25.70 -8.22 3.49
N VAL A 73 25.36 -8.95 4.54
CA VAL A 73 26.09 -8.99 5.82
C VAL A 73 27.32 -9.90 5.74
N SER A 74 28.25 -9.79 6.69
CA SER A 74 29.34 -10.76 6.90
C SER A 74 29.03 -11.68 8.08
N LEU A 75 29.34 -12.97 7.93
CA LEU A 75 29.11 -13.99 8.95
C LEU A 75 30.44 -14.39 9.58
N ARG A 76 30.51 -14.33 10.92
CA ARG A 76 31.69 -14.75 11.68
C ARG A 76 31.33 -15.88 12.63
N LEU A 77 31.91 -17.06 12.47
CA LEU A 77 31.63 -18.22 13.31
C LEU A 77 32.03 -17.96 14.78
N LEU A 78 31.06 -18.12 15.69
CA LEU A 78 31.23 -17.98 17.15
C LEU A 78 31.28 -19.34 17.85
N TYR A 79 30.40 -20.26 17.44
CA TYR A 79 30.21 -21.55 18.09
C TYR A 79 30.00 -22.67 17.06
N LYS A 80 30.46 -23.87 17.42
CA LYS A 80 30.29 -25.12 16.66
C LYS A 80 30.24 -26.28 17.65
N SER A 81 29.15 -27.05 17.64
CA SER A 81 28.89 -28.11 18.63
C SER A 81 29.97 -29.19 18.70
N SER A 82 30.52 -29.62 17.57
CA SER A 82 31.56 -30.66 17.50
C SER A 82 32.91 -30.23 18.08
N VAL A 83 33.17 -28.92 18.18
CA VAL A 83 34.45 -28.38 18.65
C VAL A 83 34.35 -27.85 20.08
N HIS A 84 33.22 -27.21 20.41
CA HIS A 84 33.08 -26.43 21.64
C HIS A 84 32.34 -27.15 22.76
N GLN A 85 32.23 -28.48 22.66
CA GLN A 85 31.43 -29.34 23.51
C GLN A 85 29.93 -29.00 23.39
N SER A 86 29.08 -30.00 23.18
CA SER A 86 27.64 -29.81 22.91
C SER A 86 26.86 -29.38 24.17
N ASP A 87 27.35 -28.40 24.92
CA ASP A 87 26.71 -27.79 26.08
C ASP A 87 26.26 -26.36 25.74
N ILE A 88 25.04 -26.03 26.15
CA ILE A 88 24.45 -24.71 26.01
C ILE A 88 25.24 -23.65 26.80
N PHE A 89 25.92 -24.03 27.90
CA PHE A 89 26.70 -23.10 28.71
C PHE A 89 27.89 -22.52 27.94
N TYR A 90 28.66 -23.36 27.24
CA TYR A 90 29.79 -22.93 26.42
C TYR A 90 29.36 -22.14 25.18
N MET A 91 28.18 -22.46 24.62
CA MET A 91 27.59 -21.66 23.56
C MET A 91 27.22 -20.26 24.06
N LEU A 92 26.60 -20.17 25.24
CA LEU A 92 26.16 -18.91 25.84
C LEU A 92 27.33 -17.99 26.15
N GLU A 93 28.40 -18.49 26.78
CA GLU A 93 29.60 -17.71 27.09
C GLU A 93 30.19 -17.00 25.85
N ARG A 94 30.03 -17.60 24.67
CA ARG A 94 30.55 -17.07 23.41
C ARG A 94 29.56 -16.20 22.64
N CYS A 95 28.25 -16.37 22.88
CA CYS A 95 27.21 -15.71 22.10
C CYS A 95 26.55 -14.53 22.83
N ILE A 96 26.55 -14.54 24.18
CA ILE A 96 26.02 -13.45 25.00
C ILE A 96 26.81 -12.16 24.69
N HIS A 97 26.09 -11.06 24.52
CA HIS A 97 26.59 -9.72 24.14
C HIS A 97 27.27 -9.59 22.75
N GLN A 98 27.21 -10.59 21.86
CA GLN A 98 27.83 -10.46 20.52
C GLN A 98 27.03 -9.63 19.51
N GLY A 99 25.76 -9.34 19.81
CA GLY A 99 24.85 -8.60 18.93
C GLY A 99 23.98 -9.57 18.12
N PRO A 100 23.58 -9.19 16.89
CA PRO A 100 22.77 -10.04 16.02
C PRO A 100 23.50 -11.35 15.68
N THR A 101 22.81 -12.49 15.79
CA THR A 101 23.40 -13.82 15.59
C THR A 101 22.55 -14.73 14.72
N VAL A 102 23.18 -15.62 13.98
CA VAL A 102 22.53 -16.67 13.19
C VAL A 102 22.89 -18.03 13.78
N THR A 103 21.90 -18.78 14.25
CA THR A 103 22.05 -20.17 14.69
C THR A 103 21.63 -21.12 13.56
N ILE A 104 22.51 -22.00 13.13
CA ILE A 104 22.30 -22.98 12.06
C ILE A 104 22.32 -24.38 12.64
N ILE A 105 21.26 -25.15 12.38
CA ILE A 105 21.09 -26.53 12.80
C ILE A 105 21.04 -27.41 11.54
N TYR A 106 21.99 -28.34 11.45
CA TYR A 106 22.18 -29.18 10.27
C TYR A 106 21.40 -30.50 10.39
N PHE A 107 20.54 -30.80 9.42
CA PHE A 107 19.95 -32.13 9.22
C PHE A 107 20.50 -32.79 7.94
N SER A 108 20.14 -34.05 7.70
CA SER A 108 20.59 -34.82 6.52
C SER A 108 20.25 -34.08 5.22
N GLU A 109 18.99 -33.70 5.03
CA GLU A 109 18.50 -33.05 3.80
C GLU A 109 18.17 -31.55 3.94
N VAL A 110 18.18 -31.02 5.17
CA VAL A 110 17.66 -29.67 5.47
C VAL A 110 18.60 -28.91 6.41
N LEU A 111 18.74 -27.61 6.21
CA LEU A 111 19.36 -26.68 7.15
C LEU A 111 18.26 -25.85 7.82
N TRP A 112 18.24 -25.81 9.15
CA TRP A 112 17.41 -24.87 9.89
C TRP A 112 18.27 -23.69 10.32
N VAL A 113 17.76 -22.48 10.10
CA VAL A 113 18.46 -21.26 10.41
C VAL A 113 17.56 -20.38 11.24
N VAL A 114 18.07 -19.91 12.36
CA VAL A 114 17.39 -19.02 13.30
C VAL A 114 18.23 -17.76 13.43
N PHE A 115 17.68 -16.64 13.00
CA PHE A 115 18.32 -15.34 13.10
C PHE A 115 17.76 -14.54 14.28
N MET A 116 18.64 -14.11 15.18
CA MET A 116 18.35 -13.25 16.32
C MET A 116 18.78 -11.83 15.97
N LEU A 117 17.84 -10.88 16.07
CA LEU A 117 18.12 -9.47 15.79
C LEU A 117 18.88 -8.79 16.94
N GLU A 118 18.58 -9.19 18.16
CA GLU A 118 19.19 -8.68 19.38
C GLU A 118 20.24 -9.66 19.94
N HIS A 119 20.83 -9.32 21.08
CA HIS A 119 21.78 -10.19 21.77
C HIS A 119 21.17 -11.57 22.09
N TYR A 120 22.03 -12.59 22.14
CA TYR A 120 21.63 -13.91 22.61
C TYR A 120 21.07 -13.80 24.04
N PRO A 121 19.90 -14.41 24.35
CA PRO A 121 19.23 -14.24 25.64
C PRO A 121 20.08 -14.78 26.79
N GLU A 122 20.07 -14.05 27.90
CA GLU A 122 20.65 -14.47 29.17
C GLU A 122 19.74 -15.50 29.87
N LYS A 123 20.28 -16.27 30.83
CA LYS A 123 19.47 -17.20 31.64
C LYS A 123 18.36 -16.41 32.34
N SER A 124 17.11 -16.80 32.12
CA SER A 124 15.93 -16.03 32.47
C SER A 124 15.75 -15.81 33.98
N ASP A 125 15.53 -14.55 34.37
CA ASP A 125 14.50 -14.17 35.33
C ASP A 125 13.21 -13.84 34.54
N GLU A 126 12.03 -14.19 35.07
CA GLU A 126 10.73 -14.20 34.39
C GLU A 126 10.19 -12.82 33.92
N LEU A 127 10.96 -11.74 34.06
CA LEU A 127 10.51 -10.36 33.84
C LEU A 127 11.11 -9.67 32.60
N THR A 128 12.00 -10.32 31.85
CA THR A 128 12.61 -9.74 30.63
C THR A 128 11.76 -10.00 29.38
N ARG A 129 11.60 -8.96 28.54
CA ARG A 129 10.87 -9.05 27.27
C ARG A 129 11.57 -10.08 26.35
N PRO A 130 10.82 -10.96 25.66
CA PRO A 130 11.38 -11.94 24.74
C PRO A 130 11.98 -11.30 23.49
N ASN A 131 13.09 -11.85 23.00
CA ASN A 131 13.80 -11.33 21.82
C ASN A 131 13.16 -11.88 20.53
N PRO A 132 12.78 -11.03 19.57
CA PRO A 132 12.23 -11.48 18.30
C PRO A 132 13.29 -12.20 17.47
N SER A 133 12.94 -13.37 16.95
CA SER A 133 13.82 -14.19 16.10
C SER A 133 13.09 -14.70 14.86
N LEU A 134 13.82 -14.87 13.77
CA LEU A 134 13.30 -15.34 12.49
C LEU A 134 13.86 -16.73 12.21
N LYS A 135 12.96 -17.70 12.06
CA LYS A 135 13.31 -19.05 11.63
C LYS A 135 13.10 -19.21 10.13
N PHE A 136 14.02 -19.84 9.43
CA PHE A 136 13.86 -20.30 8.03
C PHE A 136 14.58 -21.63 7.81
N SER A 137 14.20 -22.35 6.76
CA SER A 137 14.84 -23.63 6.42
C SER A 137 15.22 -23.72 4.94
N PHE A 138 16.37 -24.35 4.66
CA PHE A 138 16.86 -24.62 3.31
C PHE A 138 16.87 -26.12 3.02
N ARG A 139 16.43 -26.53 1.85
CA ARG A 139 16.57 -27.90 1.37
C ARG A 139 17.82 -28.03 0.50
N LYS A 140 18.68 -29.03 0.78
CA LYS A 140 19.97 -29.19 0.08
C LYS A 140 19.83 -29.59 -1.40
N ASP A 141 18.78 -30.31 -1.78
CA ASP A 141 18.61 -30.88 -3.13
C ASP A 141 17.74 -30.05 -4.10
N ARG A 142 17.25 -28.87 -3.70
CA ARG A 142 16.52 -27.96 -4.60
C ARG A 142 17.08 -26.55 -4.46
N GLU A 143 17.48 -25.96 -5.58
CA GLU A 143 18.19 -24.68 -5.61
C GLU A 143 17.40 -23.45 -5.11
N SER A 144 16.18 -23.58 -4.56
CA SER A 144 15.32 -22.39 -4.42
C SER A 144 14.09 -22.45 -3.48
N GLU A 145 13.96 -23.39 -2.54
CA GLU A 145 12.82 -23.37 -1.59
C GLU A 145 13.27 -22.96 -0.17
N ILE A 146 13.01 -21.70 0.20
CA ILE A 146 12.91 -21.27 1.61
C ILE A 146 11.57 -21.79 2.12
N THR A 147 11.59 -22.84 2.95
CA THR A 147 10.38 -23.43 3.52
C THR A 147 10.02 -22.72 4.83
N GLY A 148 9.23 -21.65 4.69
CA GLY A 148 8.52 -20.97 5.79
C GLY A 148 9.39 -20.04 6.66
N ILE A 149 8.82 -18.88 7.03
CA ILE A 149 9.38 -18.00 8.06
C ILE A 149 8.38 -17.81 9.19
N LEU A 150 8.81 -18.06 10.42
CA LEU A 150 8.04 -17.86 11.65
C LEU A 150 8.77 -16.85 12.54
N GLU A 151 8.03 -15.85 13.02
CA GLU A 151 8.47 -14.98 14.12
C GLU A 151 8.39 -15.79 15.42
N THR A 152 9.54 -16.15 15.96
CA THR A 152 9.61 -16.93 17.20
C THR A 152 10.30 -16.15 18.31
N GLU A 153 9.86 -16.36 19.54
CA GLU A 153 10.51 -15.87 20.74
C GLU A 153 11.42 -16.97 21.28
N MET A 154 12.72 -16.70 21.39
CA MET A 154 13.67 -17.67 21.96
C MET A 154 13.82 -17.45 23.46
N LYS A 155 13.69 -18.52 24.25
CA LYS A 155 13.95 -18.57 25.69
C LYS A 155 14.91 -19.70 26.01
N ILE A 156 15.68 -19.55 27.08
CA ILE A 156 16.57 -20.60 27.57
C ILE A 156 15.98 -21.16 28.86
N VAL A 157 15.42 -22.36 28.78
CA VAL A 157 14.75 -23.01 29.91
C VAL A 157 15.40 -24.38 30.12
N SER A 158 15.79 -24.68 31.36
CA SER A 158 16.28 -26.02 31.75
C SER A 158 17.39 -26.60 30.86
N LYS A 159 18.36 -25.75 30.46
CA LYS A 159 19.48 -26.08 29.55
C LYS A 159 19.08 -26.42 28.10
N GLN A 160 17.89 -26.04 27.66
CA GLN A 160 17.43 -26.15 26.27
C GLN A 160 17.13 -24.77 25.68
N LEU A 161 17.32 -24.62 24.37
CA LEU A 161 16.78 -23.48 23.63
C LEU A 161 15.33 -23.79 23.29
N GLU A 162 14.39 -23.02 23.83
CA GLU A 162 12.96 -23.14 23.55
C GLU A 162 12.51 -21.99 22.67
N PHE A 163 11.71 -22.30 21.65
CA PHE A 163 11.19 -21.34 20.69
C PHE A 163 9.67 -21.30 20.80
N TYR A 164 9.11 -20.10 20.94
CA TYR A 164 7.69 -19.86 21.13
C TYR A 164 7.09 -19.08 19.97
N PHE A 165 5.87 -19.42 19.56
CA PHE A 165 5.08 -18.72 18.55
C PHE A 165 3.73 -18.31 19.18
N PHE A 166 3.43 -17.01 19.23
CA PHE A 166 2.24 -16.48 19.94
C PHE A 166 2.06 -17.05 21.36
N GLY A 167 3.16 -17.15 22.12
CA GLY A 167 3.16 -17.71 23.48
C GLY A 167 3.00 -19.22 23.58
N LYS A 168 2.95 -19.96 22.45
CA LYS A 168 2.94 -21.43 22.43
C LYS A 168 4.33 -21.96 22.06
N LYS A 169 4.85 -22.93 22.81
CA LYS A 169 6.13 -23.60 22.51
C LYS A 169 6.02 -24.34 21.17
N GLU A 170 6.86 -23.99 20.20
CA GLU A 170 6.87 -24.56 18.86
C GLU A 170 7.90 -25.69 18.74
N PHE A 171 9.13 -25.45 19.18
CA PHE A 171 10.19 -26.46 19.24
C PHE A 171 11.22 -26.15 20.33
N SER A 172 11.96 -27.17 20.77
CA SER A 172 13.16 -26.97 21.60
C SER A 172 14.35 -27.76 21.09
N VAL A 173 15.53 -27.17 21.26
CA VAL A 173 16.83 -27.73 20.87
C VAL A 173 17.60 -28.10 22.14
N ASP A 174 17.90 -29.38 22.28
CA ASP A 174 18.78 -29.93 23.32
C ASP A 174 20.14 -30.23 22.69
N LEU A 175 21.13 -29.37 22.95
CA LEU A 175 22.50 -29.51 22.45
C LEU A 175 23.18 -30.76 23.00
N GLY A 176 22.95 -31.07 24.29
CA GLY A 176 23.60 -32.20 24.97
C GLY A 176 23.15 -33.55 24.42
N LYS A 177 21.91 -33.64 23.96
CA LYS A 177 21.36 -34.87 23.34
C LYS A 177 21.39 -34.84 21.80
N ALA A 178 21.74 -33.70 21.21
CA ALA A 178 21.58 -33.42 19.78
C ALA A 178 20.14 -33.68 19.27
N ILE A 179 19.12 -33.34 20.07
CA ILE A 179 17.70 -33.58 19.76
C ILE A 179 16.98 -32.26 19.56
N LEU A 180 16.22 -32.16 18.47
CA LEU A 180 15.19 -31.17 18.23
C LEU A 180 13.83 -31.78 18.56
N SER A 181 13.09 -31.22 19.51
CA SER A 181 11.71 -31.62 19.82
C SER A 181 10.73 -30.59 19.26
N THR A 182 9.76 -31.02 18.46
CA THR A 182 8.70 -30.17 17.89
C THR A 182 7.36 -30.46 18.56
N TYR A 183 6.57 -29.41 18.82
CA TYR A 183 5.33 -29.48 19.61
C TYR A 183 4.09 -29.05 18.81
N THR A 184 4.24 -28.53 17.58
CA THR A 184 3.13 -28.17 16.70
C THR A 184 2.77 -29.29 15.72
N SER A 185 1.49 -29.64 15.67
CA SER A 185 0.93 -30.55 14.67
C SER A 185 0.56 -29.78 13.39
N LYS A 186 1.26 -30.09 12.28
CA LYS A 186 1.06 -29.61 10.89
C LYS A 186 1.65 -28.24 10.54
N ASP A 187 2.92 -28.26 10.12
CA ASP A 187 3.40 -27.34 9.08
C ASP A 187 2.86 -27.83 7.72
N ASN A 188 1.83 -27.18 7.19
CA ASN A 188 1.30 -27.50 5.85
C ASN A 188 2.22 -27.04 4.70
N ASP A 189 3.27 -26.25 4.97
CA ASP A 189 4.15 -25.68 3.94
C ASP A 189 5.42 -26.51 3.65
N SER A 190 5.75 -27.52 4.46
CA SER A 190 6.97 -28.35 4.26
C SER A 190 6.70 -29.79 3.82
N GLY A 191 5.43 -30.23 3.79
CA GLY A 191 5.06 -31.56 3.29
C GLY A 191 5.69 -32.73 4.05
N GLN A 192 6.12 -32.56 5.31
CA GLN A 192 6.61 -33.66 6.16
C GLN A 192 5.96 -33.64 7.55
N ASN A 193 5.45 -34.80 7.94
CA ASN A 193 5.08 -35.12 9.32
C ASN A 193 6.37 -35.38 10.11
N PHE A 194 6.83 -34.42 10.90
CA PHE A 194 7.91 -34.68 11.85
C PHE A 194 7.35 -35.44 13.06
N CYS A 195 7.89 -36.63 13.31
CA CYS A 195 7.68 -37.37 14.54
C CYS A 195 8.40 -36.67 15.69
N HIS A 196 7.83 -36.71 16.90
CA HIS A 196 8.41 -36.12 18.10
C HIS A 196 9.87 -36.59 18.30
N ASN A 197 10.81 -35.64 18.33
CA ASN A 197 12.26 -35.78 18.53
C ASN A 197 13.08 -36.23 17.30
N THR A 198 13.65 -35.27 16.56
CA THR A 198 14.63 -35.51 15.48
C THR A 198 16.06 -35.24 15.94
N LYS A 199 17.01 -36.08 15.55
CA LYS A 199 18.44 -35.83 15.79
C LYS A 199 19.02 -34.90 14.72
N PHE A 200 19.77 -33.89 15.14
CA PHE A 200 20.53 -33.01 14.24
C PHE A 200 22.01 -33.40 14.20
N LEU A 201 22.70 -33.05 13.11
CA LEU A 201 24.08 -33.43 12.81
C LEU A 201 25.11 -32.48 13.42
N GLU A 202 24.80 -31.18 13.47
CA GLU A 202 25.69 -30.12 13.94
C GLU A 202 24.85 -28.88 14.27
N CYS A 203 25.32 -28.05 15.20
CA CYS A 203 24.81 -26.71 15.47
C CYS A 203 25.96 -25.71 15.41
N GLU A 204 25.81 -24.66 14.60
CA GLU A 204 26.79 -23.58 14.46
C GLU A 204 26.11 -22.23 14.75
N VAL A 205 26.81 -21.31 15.42
CA VAL A 205 26.31 -19.95 15.66
C VAL A 205 27.29 -18.96 15.06
N PHE A 206 26.78 -18.00 14.30
CA PHE A 206 27.54 -16.94 13.64
C PHE A 206 27.13 -15.58 14.19
N ARG A 207 28.10 -14.71 14.41
CA ARG A 207 27.88 -13.27 14.55
C ARG A 207 27.59 -12.68 13.19
N VAL A 208 26.60 -11.81 13.12
CA VAL A 208 26.32 -11.05 11.90
C VAL A 208 26.90 -9.65 12.04
N GLU A 209 27.79 -9.30 11.11
CA GLU A 209 28.46 -8.01 11.04
C GLU A 209 28.02 -7.27 9.77
N GLY A 210 27.96 -5.94 9.81
CA GLY A 210 27.60 -5.14 8.63
C GLY A 210 26.10 -4.97 8.35
N ILE A 211 25.22 -5.33 9.31
CA ILE A 211 23.83 -4.88 9.27
C ILE A 211 23.88 -3.35 9.34
N LYS A 212 23.57 -2.66 8.23
CA LYS A 212 23.29 -1.22 8.28
C LYS A 212 22.23 -1.01 9.36
N ASP A 213 22.39 0.00 10.22
CA ASP A 213 21.49 0.37 11.34
C ASP A 213 19.99 0.61 10.96
N ASP A 214 19.55 0.18 9.79
CA ASP A 214 18.16 0.00 9.43
C ASP A 214 17.56 -1.21 10.17
N THR A 215 17.15 -0.98 11.42
CA THR A 215 16.01 -1.68 12.07
C THR A 215 14.77 -1.79 11.15
N ASN A 216 14.76 -0.99 10.08
CA ASN A 216 13.81 -0.93 8.99
C ASN A 216 13.95 -2.03 7.91
N TYR A 217 15.08 -2.70 7.70
CA TYR A 217 15.23 -3.68 6.60
C TYR A 217 14.65 -5.06 6.96
N MET A 218 15.00 -5.59 8.14
CA MET A 218 14.52 -6.90 8.58
C MET A 218 13.00 -6.92 8.81
N SER A 219 12.45 -5.82 9.32
CA SER A 219 11.00 -5.64 9.44
C SER A 219 10.30 -5.64 8.07
N LYS A 220 10.92 -5.08 7.02
CA LYS A 220 10.41 -5.12 5.65
C LYS A 220 10.44 -6.51 5.04
N ILE A 221 11.54 -7.24 5.18
CA ILE A 221 11.65 -8.63 4.66
C ILE A 221 10.65 -9.54 5.34
N THR A 222 10.59 -9.51 6.67
CA THR A 222 9.67 -10.33 7.46
C THR A 222 8.23 -10.08 7.03
N ARG A 223 7.88 -8.80 6.86
CA ARG A 223 6.57 -8.39 6.37
C ARG A 223 6.32 -8.90 4.95
N ALA A 224 7.23 -8.67 4.01
CA ALA A 224 7.06 -9.12 2.63
C ALA A 224 6.85 -10.64 2.55
N MET A 225 7.64 -11.42 3.28
CA MET A 225 7.51 -12.88 3.32
C MET A 225 6.19 -13.34 3.93
N LYS A 226 5.65 -12.61 4.91
CA LYS A 226 4.30 -12.86 5.46
C LYS A 226 3.18 -12.68 4.42
N TYR A 227 3.28 -11.70 3.53
CA TYR A 227 2.24 -11.44 2.53
C TYR A 227 2.41 -12.25 1.24
N ARG A 228 3.63 -12.68 0.93
CA ARG A 228 3.97 -13.41 -0.29
C ARG A 228 3.11 -14.67 -0.49
N ASN A 229 3.08 -15.57 0.48
CA ASN A 229 2.37 -16.86 0.33
C ASN A 229 0.84 -16.68 0.17
N PRO A 230 0.17 -15.83 0.98
CA PRO A 230 -1.23 -15.47 0.75
C PRO A 230 -1.50 -14.92 -0.66
N LEU A 231 -0.66 -14.02 -1.17
CA LEU A 231 -0.82 -13.46 -2.52
C LEU A 231 -0.68 -14.53 -3.61
N VAL A 232 0.30 -15.42 -3.48
CA VAL A 232 0.47 -16.54 -4.42
C VAL A 232 -0.74 -17.46 -4.37
N ALA A 233 -1.28 -17.75 -3.19
CA ALA A 233 -2.47 -18.60 -3.04
C ALA A 233 -3.72 -17.93 -3.65
N GLU A 234 -3.91 -16.62 -3.42
CA GLU A 234 -4.99 -15.83 -4.02
C GLU A 234 -4.93 -15.87 -5.56
N LEU A 235 -3.75 -15.62 -6.14
CA LEU A 235 -3.54 -15.64 -7.60
C LEU A 235 -3.70 -17.05 -8.21
N ARG A 236 -3.42 -18.12 -7.44
CA ARG A 236 -3.67 -19.52 -7.86
C ARG A 236 -5.15 -19.87 -7.85
N ALA A 237 -5.90 -19.32 -6.89
CA ALA A 237 -7.33 -19.55 -6.73
C ALA A 237 -8.20 -18.65 -7.62
N TYR A 238 -7.60 -17.59 -8.21
CA TYR A 238 -8.26 -16.62 -9.06
C TYR A 238 -9.04 -17.28 -10.21
N LYS A 239 -10.28 -16.79 -10.40
CA LYS A 239 -11.13 -17.10 -11.54
C LYS A 239 -11.81 -15.83 -12.04
N PRO A 240 -11.89 -15.59 -13.36
CA PRO A 240 -12.59 -14.42 -13.91
C PRO A 240 -14.04 -14.34 -13.43
N CYS A 241 -14.50 -13.12 -13.15
CA CYS A 241 -15.87 -12.85 -12.72
C CYS A 241 -16.93 -13.31 -13.75
N VAL A 242 -16.60 -13.26 -15.04
CA VAL A 242 -17.46 -13.74 -16.14
C VAL A 242 -17.04 -15.15 -16.54
N HIS A 243 -17.82 -16.16 -16.12
CA HIS A 243 -17.52 -17.59 -16.33
C HIS A 243 -17.34 -18.03 -17.80
N ILE A 244 -17.77 -17.20 -18.77
CA ILE A 244 -17.58 -17.45 -20.20
C ILE A 244 -16.10 -17.26 -20.61
N ILE A 245 -15.36 -16.42 -19.88
CA ILE A 245 -13.95 -16.15 -20.13
C ILE A 245 -13.12 -17.15 -19.34
N SER A 246 -12.45 -18.06 -20.05
CA SER A 246 -11.63 -19.11 -19.43
C SER A 246 -10.21 -18.65 -19.05
N GLU A 247 -9.73 -17.54 -19.64
CA GLU A 247 -8.38 -17.03 -19.47
C GLU A 247 -8.32 -15.53 -19.75
N ILE A 248 -7.69 -14.77 -18.86
CA ILE A 248 -7.42 -13.32 -19.01
C ILE A 248 -6.11 -13.09 -19.76
N ARG A 249 -6.10 -12.20 -20.75
CA ARG A 249 -4.89 -11.79 -21.49
C ARG A 249 -4.50 -10.36 -21.14
N ILE A 250 -3.28 -10.17 -20.63
CA ILE A 250 -2.70 -8.86 -20.28
C ILE A 250 -1.61 -8.51 -21.29
N LEU A 251 -1.81 -7.49 -22.11
CA LEU A 251 -0.85 -7.00 -23.10
C LEU A 251 0.11 -5.99 -22.49
N LEU A 252 1.42 -6.22 -22.62
CA LEU A 252 2.45 -5.26 -22.22
C LEU A 252 2.83 -4.39 -23.43
N LEU A 253 2.58 -3.08 -23.35
CA LEU A 253 2.94 -2.09 -24.37
C LEU A 253 3.91 -1.07 -23.81
N GLY A 254 4.85 -0.57 -24.60
CA GLY A 254 5.77 0.47 -24.15
C GLY A 254 7.00 0.64 -25.06
N PRO A 255 7.79 1.69 -24.84
CA PRO A 255 9.01 1.96 -25.61
C PRO A 255 9.99 0.78 -25.62
N THR A 256 10.87 0.71 -26.62
CA THR A 256 12.01 -0.21 -26.60
C THR A 256 12.85 0.05 -25.34
N GLY A 257 13.31 -1.01 -24.67
CA GLY A 257 14.10 -0.90 -23.43
C GLY A 257 13.30 -0.71 -22.13
N SER A 258 11.98 -0.50 -22.18
CA SER A 258 11.18 -0.22 -20.97
C SER A 258 11.00 -1.38 -19.97
N GLY A 259 11.51 -2.58 -20.28
CA GLY A 259 11.47 -3.73 -19.37
C GLY A 259 10.27 -4.68 -19.51
N LYS A 260 9.50 -4.62 -20.61
CA LYS A 260 8.35 -5.52 -20.89
C LYS A 260 8.70 -7.01 -20.74
N SER A 261 9.65 -7.50 -21.53
CA SER A 261 10.06 -8.90 -21.52
C SER A 261 10.73 -9.32 -20.20
N SER A 262 11.42 -8.39 -19.53
CA SER A 262 11.99 -8.58 -18.19
C SER A 262 10.91 -8.78 -17.12
N PHE A 263 9.81 -8.02 -17.18
CA PHE A 263 8.67 -8.21 -16.29
C PHE A 263 8.03 -9.60 -16.46
N ILE A 264 7.84 -10.07 -17.71
CA ILE A 264 7.31 -11.42 -17.98
C ILE A 264 8.19 -12.50 -17.36
N ASN A 265 9.51 -12.42 -17.57
CA ASN A 265 10.45 -13.37 -16.98
C ASN A 265 10.43 -13.30 -15.44
N SER A 266 10.26 -12.10 -14.86
CA SER A 266 10.15 -11.91 -13.42
C SER A 266 8.93 -12.64 -12.85
N VAL A 267 7.74 -12.39 -13.41
CA VAL A 267 6.49 -13.06 -13.02
C VAL A 267 6.61 -14.59 -13.11
N LYS A 268 7.12 -15.10 -14.24
CA LYS A 268 7.29 -16.55 -14.43
C LYS A 268 8.28 -17.16 -13.46
N SER A 269 9.31 -16.41 -13.04
CA SER A 269 10.30 -16.89 -12.08
C SER A 269 9.69 -17.10 -10.69
N ILE A 270 8.78 -16.22 -10.27
CA ILE A 270 8.08 -16.30 -8.98
C ILE A 270 7.23 -17.58 -8.90
N PHE A 271 6.39 -17.85 -9.90
CA PHE A 271 5.47 -18.99 -9.89
C PHE A 271 6.15 -20.35 -10.09
N ARG A 272 7.33 -20.36 -10.74
CA ARG A 272 8.16 -21.58 -10.87
C ARG A 272 9.11 -21.80 -9.70
N GLY A 273 9.39 -20.76 -8.92
CA GLY A 273 10.42 -20.79 -7.88
C GLY A 273 11.85 -20.88 -8.44
N GLN A 274 12.08 -20.56 -9.73
CA GLN A 274 13.41 -20.53 -10.33
C GLN A 274 13.45 -19.55 -11.49
N ARG A 275 14.63 -18.99 -11.79
CA ARG A 275 14.79 -18.03 -12.89
C ARG A 275 14.34 -18.60 -14.23
N THR A 276 13.63 -17.77 -15.00
CA THR A 276 13.17 -18.11 -16.35
C THR A 276 13.70 -17.13 -17.38
N ARG A 277 14.05 -17.63 -18.57
CA ARG A 277 14.53 -16.84 -19.72
C ARG A 277 13.66 -17.08 -20.96
N HIS A 278 12.34 -17.16 -20.75
CA HIS A 278 11.41 -17.54 -21.82
C HIS A 278 11.14 -16.39 -22.79
N ALA A 279 11.08 -15.16 -22.29
CA ALA A 279 10.99 -13.96 -23.11
C ALA A 279 12.40 -13.45 -23.43
N PRO A 280 12.71 -13.12 -24.70
CA PRO A 280 14.02 -12.60 -25.08
C PRO A 280 14.24 -11.22 -24.43
N VAL A 281 15.41 -11.01 -23.82
CA VAL A 281 15.80 -9.74 -23.19
C VAL A 281 17.17 -9.36 -23.73
N GLY A 282 17.33 -8.10 -24.11
CA GLY A 282 18.61 -7.52 -24.47
C GLY A 282 18.51 -6.00 -24.59
N ALA A 283 19.66 -5.35 -24.72
CA ALA A 283 19.78 -3.91 -24.93
C ALA A 283 20.23 -3.68 -26.38
N ASP A 284 19.31 -3.24 -27.23
CA ASP A 284 19.56 -2.84 -28.60
C ASP A 284 18.76 -1.57 -28.92
N ILE A 285 19.18 -0.82 -29.92
CA ILE A 285 18.54 0.42 -30.38
C ILE A 285 17.16 0.09 -30.99
N THR A 286 17.02 -1.08 -31.63
CA THR A 286 15.76 -1.60 -32.16
C THR A 286 15.14 -2.65 -31.23
N SER A 287 13.84 -2.92 -31.39
CA SER A 287 13.15 -3.89 -30.54
C SER A 287 13.58 -5.31 -30.86
N ILE A 288 14.26 -5.98 -29.92
CA ILE A 288 14.63 -7.41 -30.01
C ILE A 288 13.39 -8.32 -30.06
N THR A 289 12.32 -7.92 -29.37
CA THR A 289 11.03 -8.60 -29.47
C THR A 289 10.37 -8.19 -30.78
N GLU A 290 10.41 -9.06 -31.78
CA GLU A 290 9.75 -8.84 -33.08
C GLU A 290 8.47 -9.67 -33.24
N GLN A 291 8.24 -10.63 -32.34
CA GLN A 291 7.05 -11.49 -32.37
C GLN A 291 6.06 -11.12 -31.28
N TYR A 292 4.78 -11.04 -31.64
CA TYR A 292 3.69 -11.06 -30.68
C TYR A 292 3.61 -12.46 -30.05
N ARG A 293 3.77 -12.55 -28.71
CA ARG A 293 3.82 -13.84 -28.00
C ARG A 293 2.97 -13.84 -26.76
N ILE A 294 2.21 -14.92 -26.57
CA ILE A 294 1.36 -15.15 -25.40
C ILE A 294 2.09 -16.11 -24.46
N TYR A 295 2.37 -15.65 -23.24
CA TYR A 295 3.07 -16.43 -22.22
C TYR A 295 2.09 -16.89 -21.14
N PRO A 296 1.62 -18.16 -21.18
CA PRO A 296 0.84 -18.73 -20.09
C PRO A 296 1.71 -18.87 -18.84
N ILE A 297 1.12 -18.52 -17.70
CA ILE A 297 1.77 -18.64 -16.40
C ILE A 297 1.44 -20.01 -15.81
N LYS A 298 2.48 -20.78 -15.49
CA LYS A 298 2.36 -22.15 -14.96
C LYS A 298 2.95 -22.22 -13.56
N TYR A 299 2.32 -22.98 -12.67
CA TYR A 299 2.80 -23.22 -11.31
C TYR A 299 2.84 -24.72 -10.98
N GLY A 300 3.69 -25.08 -10.02
CA GLY A 300 3.84 -26.45 -9.52
C GLY A 300 4.57 -27.40 -10.49
N LYS A 301 4.95 -28.58 -9.98
CA LYS A 301 5.71 -29.60 -10.72
C LYS A 301 4.98 -30.16 -11.95
N TYR A 302 3.64 -30.16 -11.92
CA TYR A 302 2.79 -30.67 -13.00
C TYR A 302 2.39 -29.60 -14.02
N GLY A 303 2.82 -28.33 -13.82
CA GLY A 303 2.69 -27.28 -14.82
C GLY A 303 1.27 -26.77 -15.06
N THR A 304 0.41 -26.79 -14.03
CA THR A 304 -0.97 -26.25 -14.11
C THR A 304 -0.93 -24.77 -14.49
N CYS A 305 -1.71 -24.39 -15.51
CA CYS A 305 -1.83 -23.00 -15.95
C CYS A 305 -2.73 -22.21 -15.00
N LEU A 306 -2.32 -20.98 -14.69
CA LEU A 306 -3.22 -19.98 -14.11
C LEU A 306 -4.23 -19.51 -15.17
N GLN A 307 -5.35 -18.95 -14.72
CA GLN A 307 -6.41 -18.43 -15.61
C GLN A 307 -6.07 -17.05 -16.18
N PHE A 308 -4.78 -16.73 -16.32
CA PHE A 308 -4.29 -15.53 -16.97
C PHE A 308 -2.93 -15.74 -17.65
N SER A 309 -2.68 -14.96 -18.70
CA SER A 309 -1.44 -14.94 -19.47
C SER A 309 -0.96 -13.52 -19.76
N LEU A 310 0.35 -13.39 -19.94
CA LEU A 310 0.99 -12.13 -20.31
C LEU A 310 1.35 -12.15 -21.79
N CYS A 311 0.96 -11.13 -22.54
CA CYS A 311 1.28 -10.97 -23.95
C CYS A 311 2.40 -9.95 -24.12
N ASP A 312 3.47 -10.34 -24.80
CA ASP A 312 4.60 -9.48 -25.14
C ASP A 312 4.43 -8.91 -26.55
N SER A 313 4.80 -7.64 -26.71
CA SER A 313 4.73 -6.93 -27.98
C SER A 313 6.09 -6.40 -28.39
N MET A 314 6.22 -6.09 -29.67
CA MET A 314 7.32 -5.26 -30.15
C MET A 314 7.29 -3.88 -29.46
N GLY A 315 8.47 -3.34 -29.18
CA GLY A 315 8.64 -2.00 -28.59
C GLY A 315 8.10 -0.90 -29.50
N ILE A 316 7.52 0.13 -28.89
CA ILE A 316 7.09 1.33 -29.61
C ILE A 316 8.31 2.22 -29.83
N HIS A 317 8.45 2.77 -31.03
CA HIS A 317 9.58 3.63 -31.38
C HIS A 317 9.10 4.93 -32.06
N GLU A 318 9.92 5.98 -31.99
CA GLU A 318 9.57 7.31 -32.51
C GLU A 318 9.54 7.37 -34.03
N LYS A 319 10.58 6.83 -34.67
CA LYS A 319 10.70 6.77 -36.14
C LYS A 319 9.60 5.87 -36.73
N GLU A 320 8.94 6.34 -37.79
CA GLU A 320 8.00 5.53 -38.57
C GLU A 320 8.75 4.39 -39.27
N GLY A 321 8.09 3.23 -39.42
CA GLY A 321 8.71 2.02 -39.94
C GLY A 321 9.71 1.34 -39.00
N VAL A 322 9.81 1.79 -37.75
CA VAL A 322 10.63 1.16 -36.70
C VAL A 322 9.71 0.86 -35.51
N GLY A 323 9.74 -0.38 -35.00
CA GLY A 323 8.91 -0.81 -33.87
C GLY A 323 7.45 -1.09 -34.25
N LEU A 324 6.60 -1.28 -33.24
CA LEU A 324 5.20 -1.72 -33.41
C LEU A 324 4.40 -0.79 -34.33
N CYS A 325 3.74 -1.35 -35.34
CA CYS A 325 2.85 -0.59 -36.22
C CYS A 325 1.56 -0.23 -35.49
N MET A 326 1.14 1.04 -35.59
CA MET A 326 -0.08 1.54 -34.93
C MET A 326 -1.35 0.89 -35.48
N GLU A 327 -1.34 0.47 -36.74
CA GLU A 327 -2.47 -0.20 -37.41
C GLU A 327 -2.68 -1.64 -36.92
N ASP A 328 -1.65 -2.29 -36.36
CA ASP A 328 -1.76 -3.63 -35.78
C ASP A 328 -2.47 -3.60 -34.42
N ILE A 329 -2.39 -2.50 -33.67
CA ILE A 329 -2.86 -2.41 -32.29
C ILE A 329 -4.36 -2.74 -32.16
N PRO A 330 -5.29 -2.16 -32.96
CA PRO A 330 -6.70 -2.53 -32.89
C PRO A 330 -6.96 -4.02 -33.15
N TYR A 331 -6.18 -4.65 -34.04
CA TYR A 331 -6.29 -6.08 -34.32
C TYR A 331 -5.75 -6.93 -33.18
N ILE A 332 -4.65 -6.52 -32.54
CA ILE A 332 -4.11 -7.18 -31.34
C ILE A 332 -5.14 -7.11 -30.21
N LEU A 333 -5.70 -5.92 -29.93
CA LEU A 333 -6.69 -5.72 -28.86
C LEU A 333 -7.94 -6.59 -29.06
N LYS A 334 -8.42 -6.68 -30.31
CA LYS A 334 -9.56 -7.55 -30.68
C LYS A 334 -9.24 -9.05 -30.65
N GLY A 335 -7.98 -9.45 -30.48
CA GLY A 335 -7.57 -10.85 -30.51
C GLY A 335 -7.47 -11.46 -31.92
N CYS A 336 -7.41 -10.62 -32.96
CA CYS A 336 -7.29 -11.07 -34.35
C CYS A 336 -5.89 -11.58 -34.72
N VAL A 337 -4.88 -11.24 -33.91
CA VAL A 337 -3.48 -11.62 -34.12
C VAL A 337 -3.16 -12.92 -33.36
N PRO A 338 -2.69 -13.97 -34.05
CA PRO A 338 -2.39 -15.26 -33.42
C PRO A 338 -1.08 -15.22 -32.61
N ASP A 339 -0.93 -16.15 -31.67
CA ASP A 339 0.35 -16.35 -30.96
C ASP A 339 1.51 -16.61 -31.94
N ARG A 340 2.67 -16.02 -31.65
CA ARG A 340 3.92 -16.07 -32.43
C ARG A 340 3.85 -15.41 -33.80
N TYR A 341 2.88 -14.51 -34.01
CA TYR A 341 2.87 -13.68 -35.21
C TYR A 341 4.11 -12.78 -35.26
N GLN A 342 4.81 -12.78 -36.38
CA GLN A 342 5.95 -11.88 -36.63
C GLN A 342 5.40 -10.50 -37.01
N LEU A 343 5.62 -9.51 -36.13
CA LEU A 343 5.18 -8.15 -36.36
C LEU A 343 6.12 -7.47 -37.35
N ASN A 344 5.56 -6.82 -38.37
CA ASN A 344 6.33 -6.07 -39.36
C ASN A 344 6.00 -4.58 -39.26
N PRO A 345 6.96 -3.72 -38.90
CA PRO A 345 6.74 -2.27 -38.78
C PRO A 345 6.18 -1.61 -40.05
N ASN A 346 6.48 -2.17 -41.23
CA ASN A 346 6.14 -1.62 -42.53
C ASN A 346 4.93 -2.28 -43.19
N ARG A 347 4.44 -3.40 -42.64
CA ARG A 347 3.33 -4.15 -43.23
C ARG A 347 2.40 -4.66 -42.13
N PRO A 348 1.32 -3.93 -41.83
CA PRO A 348 0.37 -4.36 -40.82
C PRO A 348 -0.37 -5.61 -41.25
N ILE A 349 -0.85 -6.37 -40.27
CA ILE A 349 -1.68 -7.53 -40.51
C ILE A 349 -3.00 -7.08 -41.16
N THR A 350 -3.42 -7.81 -42.20
CA THR A 350 -4.69 -7.55 -42.88
C THR A 350 -5.63 -8.73 -42.70
N PRO A 351 -6.96 -8.53 -42.80
CA PRO A 351 -7.93 -9.63 -42.75
C PRO A 351 -7.70 -10.72 -43.81
N ASN A 352 -7.02 -10.39 -44.90
CA ASN A 352 -6.66 -11.32 -45.97
C ASN A 352 -5.42 -12.18 -45.64
N HIS A 353 -4.75 -11.94 -44.50
CA HIS A 353 -3.59 -12.71 -44.10
C HIS A 353 -4.03 -14.13 -43.65
N PRO A 354 -3.36 -15.21 -44.10
CA PRO A 354 -3.82 -16.59 -43.88
C PRO A 354 -3.94 -17.00 -42.41
N THR A 355 -3.18 -16.36 -41.53
CA THR A 355 -3.21 -16.61 -40.07
C THR A 355 -4.09 -15.62 -39.31
N PHE A 356 -4.80 -14.71 -39.99
CA PHE A 356 -5.66 -13.72 -39.34
C PHE A 356 -6.89 -14.40 -38.74
N ILE A 357 -7.16 -14.13 -37.47
CA ILE A 357 -8.34 -14.65 -36.79
C ILE A 357 -9.51 -13.73 -37.09
N SER A 358 -10.36 -14.14 -38.04
CA SER A 358 -11.48 -13.35 -38.54
C SER A 358 -12.60 -13.16 -37.52
N SER A 359 -12.75 -14.09 -36.59
CA SER A 359 -13.78 -14.09 -35.54
C SER A 359 -13.21 -14.59 -34.21
N PRO A 360 -12.45 -13.76 -33.49
CA PRO A 360 -11.84 -14.12 -32.21
C PRO A 360 -12.91 -14.31 -31.13
N SER A 361 -12.73 -15.30 -30.26
CA SER A 361 -13.62 -15.50 -29.11
C SER A 361 -13.31 -14.51 -27.98
N LEU A 362 -14.20 -14.37 -26.98
CA LEU A 362 -13.94 -13.46 -25.85
C LEU A 362 -12.61 -13.75 -25.13
N LYS A 363 -12.22 -15.02 -24.98
CA LYS A 363 -10.91 -15.39 -24.39
C LYS A 363 -9.70 -14.96 -25.24
N ASP A 364 -9.90 -14.71 -26.54
CA ASP A 364 -8.81 -14.35 -27.45
C ASP A 364 -8.50 -12.86 -27.43
N ARG A 365 -9.46 -12.04 -26.98
CA ARG A 365 -9.32 -10.60 -26.83
C ARG A 365 -8.30 -10.25 -25.75
N ILE A 366 -7.72 -9.06 -25.85
CA ILE A 366 -6.94 -8.48 -24.77
C ILE A 366 -7.90 -7.88 -23.75
N HIS A 367 -7.70 -8.23 -22.49
CA HIS A 367 -8.57 -7.85 -21.38
C HIS A 367 -7.96 -6.67 -20.59
N CYS A 368 -6.63 -6.57 -20.56
CA CYS A 368 -5.89 -5.46 -19.95
C CYS A 368 -4.71 -5.05 -20.84
N VAL A 369 -4.44 -3.76 -20.93
CA VAL A 369 -3.21 -3.19 -21.46
C VAL A 369 -2.41 -2.60 -20.31
N ALA A 370 -1.17 -3.06 -20.13
CA ALA A 370 -0.22 -2.48 -19.19
C ALA A 370 0.83 -1.68 -19.95
N TYR A 371 0.83 -0.36 -19.77
CA TYR A 371 1.85 0.55 -20.30
C TYR A 371 3.10 0.45 -19.44
N VAL A 372 4.17 -0.10 -19.99
CA VAL A 372 5.45 -0.30 -19.30
C VAL A 372 6.41 0.82 -19.70
N LEU A 373 6.77 1.67 -18.74
CA LEU A 373 7.71 2.79 -18.90
C LEU A 373 8.85 2.66 -17.89
N ASP A 374 10.06 3.04 -18.31
CA ASP A 374 11.20 3.19 -17.40
C ASP A 374 11.08 4.53 -16.68
N ILE A 375 11.08 4.52 -15.34
CA ILE A 375 10.90 5.75 -14.55
C ILE A 375 12.00 6.79 -14.81
N ASN A 376 13.22 6.32 -15.08
CA ASN A 376 14.37 7.20 -15.26
C ASN A 376 14.35 7.91 -16.62
N SER A 377 13.60 7.38 -17.58
CA SER A 377 13.50 7.94 -18.93
C SER A 377 12.18 8.66 -19.20
N ILE A 378 11.30 8.84 -18.19
CA ILE A 378 9.99 9.49 -18.37
C ILE A 378 10.14 10.93 -18.86
N GLN A 379 11.05 11.68 -18.26
CA GLN A 379 11.26 13.10 -18.59
C GLN A 379 11.89 13.30 -19.97
N ASP A 380 12.53 12.26 -20.50
CA ASP A 380 13.18 12.24 -21.80
C ASP A 380 12.24 11.80 -22.93
N LEU A 381 10.97 11.48 -22.64
CA LEU A 381 9.99 11.12 -23.66
C LEU A 381 9.72 12.30 -24.60
N SER A 382 10.05 12.16 -25.88
CA SER A 382 9.77 13.21 -26.87
C SER A 382 8.26 13.43 -27.05
N SER A 383 7.89 14.63 -27.48
CA SER A 383 6.49 14.97 -27.79
C SER A 383 5.87 14.05 -28.85
N LYS A 384 6.68 13.50 -29.77
CA LYS A 384 6.23 12.52 -30.77
C LYS A 384 5.89 11.17 -30.14
N MET A 385 6.70 10.68 -29.21
CA MET A 385 6.43 9.44 -28.47
C MET A 385 5.17 9.59 -27.62
N VAL A 386 5.02 10.72 -26.92
CA VAL A 386 3.83 11.02 -26.11
C VAL A 386 2.57 11.05 -26.97
N ALA A 387 2.63 11.65 -28.16
CA ALA A 387 1.51 11.67 -29.10
C ALA A 387 1.11 10.26 -29.55
N LYS A 388 2.08 9.39 -29.84
CA LYS A 388 1.84 7.97 -30.16
C LYS A 388 1.16 7.25 -28.99
N LEU A 389 1.68 7.36 -27.78
CA LEU A 389 1.09 6.71 -26.61
C LEU A 389 -0.35 7.20 -26.34
N LYS A 390 -0.62 8.50 -26.48
CA LYS A 390 -1.98 9.07 -26.41
C LYS A 390 -2.91 8.51 -27.50
N GLN A 391 -2.40 8.29 -28.70
CA GLN A 391 -3.18 7.69 -29.79
C GLN A 391 -3.52 6.22 -29.47
N ILE A 392 -2.55 5.45 -28.97
CA ILE A 392 -2.81 4.06 -28.50
C ILE A 392 -3.87 4.08 -27.41
N GLN A 393 -3.74 4.97 -26.43
CA GLN A 393 -4.71 5.07 -25.33
C GLN A 393 -6.13 5.34 -25.83
N LYS A 394 -6.30 6.21 -26.83
CA LYS A 394 -7.61 6.45 -27.45
C LYS A 394 -8.20 5.17 -28.07
N GLU A 395 -7.38 4.37 -28.74
CA GLU A 395 -7.84 3.08 -29.31
C GLU A 395 -8.15 2.04 -28.23
N VAL A 396 -7.36 1.97 -27.15
CA VAL A 396 -7.61 1.10 -25.99
C VAL A 396 -8.94 1.44 -25.32
N LEU A 397 -9.19 2.73 -25.08
CA LEU A 397 -10.46 3.23 -24.52
C LEU A 397 -11.65 2.93 -25.45
N LYS A 398 -11.46 3.06 -26.76
CA LYS A 398 -12.48 2.73 -27.77
C LYS A 398 -12.80 1.23 -27.82
N CYS A 399 -11.81 0.38 -27.57
CA CYS A 399 -12.00 -1.08 -27.50
C CYS A 399 -12.59 -1.55 -26.15
N GLY A 400 -12.77 -0.65 -25.18
CA GLY A 400 -13.31 -1.00 -23.86
C GLY A 400 -12.38 -1.88 -23.02
N THR A 401 -11.06 -1.80 -23.25
CA THR A 401 -10.07 -2.63 -22.56
C THR A 401 -9.56 -1.94 -21.29
N ALA A 402 -9.34 -2.70 -20.21
CA ALA A 402 -8.75 -2.18 -18.98
C ALA A 402 -7.33 -1.63 -19.23
N CYS A 403 -6.94 -0.59 -18.49
CA CYS A 403 -5.64 0.06 -18.67
C CYS A 403 -4.91 0.25 -17.33
N VAL A 404 -3.63 -0.12 -17.32
CA VAL A 404 -2.70 -0.01 -16.17
C VAL A 404 -1.40 0.64 -16.62
N LEU A 405 -0.78 1.45 -15.77
CA LEU A 405 0.54 2.02 -15.97
C LEU A 405 1.54 1.33 -15.04
N LEU A 406 2.68 0.91 -15.59
CA LEU A 406 3.70 0.10 -14.95
C LEU A 406 5.05 0.82 -15.10
N LEU A 407 5.56 1.37 -13.99
CA LEU A 407 6.84 2.06 -13.94
C LEU A 407 7.93 1.09 -13.47
N THR A 408 8.96 0.90 -14.29
CA THR A 408 10.08 -0.03 -14.07
C THR A 408 11.37 0.72 -13.71
N ASN A 409 12.40 -0.03 -13.31
CA ASN A 409 13.77 0.44 -13.06
C ASN A 409 13.90 1.50 -11.95
N MET A 410 13.18 1.32 -10.85
CA MET A 410 13.35 2.13 -9.64
C MET A 410 14.68 1.81 -8.94
N ASP A 411 15.66 2.71 -9.00
CA ASP A 411 16.85 2.63 -8.15
C ASP A 411 16.49 3.05 -6.72
N ASN A 412 16.72 2.16 -5.73
CA ASN A 412 16.57 2.43 -4.29
C ASN A 412 15.16 2.69 -3.72
N CYS A 413 14.15 1.88 -4.05
CA CYS A 413 12.94 1.83 -3.19
C CYS A 413 13.19 0.93 -1.97
N SER A 414 14.14 1.29 -1.12
CA SER A 414 14.34 0.62 0.16
C SER A 414 13.19 0.88 1.14
N THR A 415 12.22 1.73 0.81
CA THR A 415 11.13 2.14 1.71
C THR A 415 9.79 1.55 1.29
N LEU A 416 9.60 0.25 1.54
CA LEU A 416 8.28 -0.23 1.96
C LEU A 416 7.87 0.67 3.15
N PRO A 417 6.81 1.48 3.05
CA PRO A 417 6.40 2.32 4.15
C PRO A 417 6.15 1.45 5.38
N GLN A 418 6.58 1.96 6.53
CA GLN A 418 6.44 1.28 7.82
C GLN A 418 4.97 0.97 8.16
N ASP A 419 4.00 1.59 7.46
CA ASP A 419 2.57 1.40 7.67
C ASP A 419 1.85 1.03 6.36
N ASN A 420 1.58 -0.27 6.20
CA ASN A 420 0.78 -0.92 5.16
C ASN A 420 1.30 -0.79 3.71
N PHE A 421 1.06 -1.83 2.90
CA PHE A 421 1.25 -1.80 1.43
C PHE A 421 0.40 -0.69 0.74
N LEU A 422 -0.40 0.05 1.50
CA LEU A 422 -1.30 1.12 1.06
C LEU A 422 -0.62 2.34 0.43
N ASN A 423 0.68 2.61 0.67
CA ASN A 423 1.27 3.92 0.31
C ASN A 423 2.69 3.86 -0.28
N MET A 424 2.92 3.08 -1.34
CA MET A 424 4.20 3.13 -2.09
C MET A 424 4.51 4.51 -2.70
N ALA A 425 3.57 5.46 -2.67
CA ALA A 425 3.69 6.81 -3.22
C ALA A 425 4.37 7.87 -2.30
N LYS A 426 4.92 7.48 -1.13
CA LYS A 426 5.43 8.46 -0.15
C LYS A 426 6.84 9.03 -0.40
N ALA A 427 7.58 8.57 -1.39
CA ALA A 427 8.80 9.26 -1.80
C ALA A 427 8.41 10.52 -2.61
N MET A 428 8.60 11.71 -2.05
CA MET A 428 8.19 12.99 -2.67
C MET A 428 8.69 13.17 -4.12
N THR A 429 9.81 12.56 -4.50
CA THR A 429 10.38 12.60 -5.85
C THR A 429 9.66 11.73 -6.88
N SER A 430 9.05 10.61 -6.48
CA SER A 430 8.28 9.75 -7.41
C SER A 430 6.83 10.22 -7.58
N GLN A 431 6.28 10.95 -6.61
CA GLN A 431 4.88 11.40 -6.65
C GLN A 431 4.62 12.42 -7.78
N SER A 432 5.54 13.36 -8.02
CA SER A 432 5.41 14.32 -9.13
C SER A 432 5.47 13.64 -10.49
N GLN A 433 6.43 12.73 -10.69
CA GLN A 433 6.57 11.96 -11.93
C GLN A 433 5.35 11.06 -12.20
N ILE A 434 4.80 10.42 -11.16
CA ILE A 434 3.57 9.63 -11.28
C ILE A 434 2.40 10.52 -11.71
N MET A 435 2.24 11.69 -11.11
CA MET A 435 1.20 12.65 -11.50
C MET A 435 1.37 13.12 -12.95
N ASP A 436 2.59 13.40 -13.38
CA ASP A 436 2.88 13.86 -14.73
C ASP A 436 2.55 12.79 -15.77
N VAL A 437 2.94 11.52 -15.56
CA VAL A 437 2.64 10.43 -16.50
C VAL A 437 1.16 10.05 -16.46
N SER A 438 0.55 10.02 -15.28
CA SER A 438 -0.88 9.79 -15.10
C SER A 438 -1.69 10.80 -15.92
N LYS A 439 -1.32 12.09 -15.83
CA LYS A 439 -1.92 13.15 -16.64
C LYS A 439 -1.56 13.05 -18.13
N MET A 440 -0.35 12.59 -18.45
CA MET A 440 0.10 12.42 -19.83
C MET A 440 -0.72 11.38 -20.59
N LEU A 441 -1.03 10.25 -19.97
CA LEU A 441 -1.76 9.14 -20.59
C LEU A 441 -3.26 9.12 -20.21
N SER A 442 -3.73 10.09 -19.43
CA SER A 442 -5.08 10.08 -18.84
C SER A 442 -5.41 8.76 -18.12
N VAL A 443 -4.39 8.15 -17.50
CA VAL A 443 -4.53 6.93 -16.67
C VAL A 443 -4.60 7.36 -15.22
N PRO A 444 -5.60 6.95 -14.43
CA PRO A 444 -5.70 7.37 -13.03
C PRO A 444 -4.46 6.97 -12.20
N ILE A 445 -4.11 7.79 -11.21
CA ILE A 445 -2.95 7.55 -10.32
C ILE A 445 -3.04 6.17 -9.65
N TYR A 446 -4.23 5.75 -9.22
CA TYR A 446 -4.45 4.45 -8.59
C TYR A 446 -4.28 3.25 -9.54
N ASN A 447 -4.26 3.45 -10.86
CA ASN A 447 -3.91 2.43 -11.87
C ASN A 447 -2.42 2.48 -12.25
N THR A 448 -1.60 3.24 -11.51
CA THR A 448 -0.16 3.38 -11.74
C THR A 448 0.62 2.62 -10.69
N PHE A 449 1.39 1.62 -11.10
CA PHE A 449 2.16 0.76 -10.21
C PHE A 449 3.65 0.87 -10.50
N MET A 450 4.45 0.80 -9.45
CA MET A 450 5.91 0.72 -9.53
C MET A 450 6.35 -0.71 -9.29
N VAL A 451 7.27 -1.22 -10.09
CA VAL A 451 7.86 -2.56 -9.91
C VAL A 451 9.35 -2.58 -10.16
N GLU A 452 10.05 -3.43 -9.42
CA GLU A 452 11.43 -3.76 -9.67
C GLU A 452 11.54 -5.15 -10.31
N ASN A 453 12.07 -5.20 -11.54
CA ASN A 453 12.21 -6.44 -12.32
C ASN A 453 13.50 -7.18 -11.97
N TYR A 454 13.49 -8.51 -12.11
CA TYR A 454 14.71 -9.31 -12.08
C TYR A 454 15.51 -9.12 -13.37
N THR A 455 16.51 -8.23 -13.33
CA THR A 455 17.40 -7.96 -14.48
C THR A 455 18.75 -8.68 -14.33
N SER A 456 19.52 -8.40 -13.27
CA SER A 456 20.88 -8.93 -13.07
C SER A 456 21.00 -10.02 -12.00
N GLU A 457 20.09 -10.08 -11.04
CA GLU A 457 20.21 -10.89 -9.82
C GLU A 457 19.87 -12.37 -9.96
N TRP A 458 20.80 -13.27 -9.68
CA TRP A 458 20.63 -14.72 -9.87
C TRP A 458 19.60 -15.40 -8.94
N GLU A 459 19.21 -14.77 -7.84
CA GLU A 459 18.33 -15.34 -6.82
C GLU A 459 17.09 -14.49 -6.61
N LEU A 460 15.98 -15.14 -6.25
CA LEU A 460 14.71 -14.48 -5.96
C LEU A 460 14.79 -13.69 -4.65
N ASP A 461 14.25 -12.48 -4.69
CA ASP A 461 14.12 -11.55 -3.58
C ASP A 461 12.64 -11.48 -3.13
N PRO A 462 12.32 -11.86 -1.89
CA PRO A 462 10.96 -11.78 -1.36
C PRO A 462 10.31 -10.39 -1.43
N LEU A 463 11.10 -9.32 -1.38
CA LEU A 463 10.59 -7.94 -1.49
C LEU A 463 10.05 -7.68 -2.90
N LYS A 464 10.85 -8.01 -3.93
CA LYS A 464 10.47 -7.89 -5.34
C LYS A 464 9.32 -8.83 -5.71
N ASP A 465 9.37 -10.07 -5.20
CA ASP A 465 8.29 -11.04 -5.35
C ASP A 465 6.96 -10.45 -4.87
N THR A 466 6.93 -9.91 -3.65
CA THR A 466 5.71 -9.40 -3.03
C THR A 466 5.15 -8.20 -3.80
N GLN A 467 6.02 -7.31 -4.28
CA GLN A 467 5.61 -6.17 -5.12
C GLN A 467 5.01 -6.65 -6.46
N ILE A 468 5.69 -7.54 -7.18
CA ILE A 468 5.22 -8.07 -8.47
C ILE A 468 3.89 -8.81 -8.29
N LEU A 469 3.77 -9.66 -7.26
CA LEU A 469 2.54 -10.38 -6.96
C LEU A 469 1.39 -9.43 -6.60
N PHE A 470 1.68 -8.38 -5.84
CA PHE A 470 0.70 -7.35 -5.52
C PHE A 470 0.20 -6.65 -6.79
N VAL A 471 1.10 -6.25 -7.70
CA VAL A 471 0.72 -5.58 -8.95
C VAL A 471 -0.12 -6.49 -9.85
N LEU A 472 0.23 -7.78 -9.97
CA LEU A 472 -0.58 -8.75 -10.70
C LEU A 472 -1.98 -8.88 -10.12
N ARG A 473 -2.12 -8.92 -8.79
CA ARG A 473 -3.42 -8.95 -8.12
C ARG A 473 -4.26 -7.73 -8.48
N GLN A 474 -3.66 -6.54 -8.48
CA GLN A 474 -4.40 -5.32 -8.84
C GLN A 474 -4.79 -5.30 -10.33
N MET A 475 -3.91 -5.74 -11.23
CA MET A 475 -4.26 -5.86 -12.66
C MET A 475 -5.48 -6.76 -12.89
N LEU A 476 -5.53 -7.91 -12.22
CA LEU A 476 -6.67 -8.84 -12.34
C LEU A 476 -7.95 -8.25 -11.74
N ARG A 477 -7.88 -7.56 -10.60
CA ARG A 477 -9.03 -6.87 -10.01
C ARG A 477 -9.60 -5.78 -10.92
N ILE A 478 -8.72 -4.99 -11.55
CA ILE A 478 -9.13 -3.98 -12.54
C ILE A 478 -9.80 -4.66 -13.73
N VAL A 479 -9.26 -5.78 -14.23
CA VAL A 479 -9.90 -6.53 -15.32
C VAL A 479 -11.30 -6.99 -14.95
N ASP A 480 -11.50 -7.56 -13.77
CA ASP A 480 -12.81 -8.00 -13.32
C ASP A 480 -13.81 -6.83 -13.23
N ASP A 481 -13.38 -5.66 -12.76
CA ASP A 481 -14.24 -4.46 -12.73
C ASP A 481 -14.68 -4.01 -14.13
N PHE A 482 -13.79 -4.09 -15.12
CA PHE A 482 -14.11 -3.78 -16.51
C PHE A 482 -15.01 -4.84 -17.16
N LEU A 483 -14.76 -6.13 -16.86
CA LEU A 483 -15.57 -7.23 -17.37
C LEU A 483 -17.01 -7.19 -16.87
N GLU A 484 -17.23 -6.74 -15.64
CA GLU A 484 -18.57 -6.49 -15.10
C GLU A 484 -19.31 -5.35 -15.82
N ASP A 485 -18.58 -4.44 -16.46
CA ASP A 485 -19.16 -3.33 -17.23
C ASP A 485 -19.39 -3.66 -18.71
N MET A 486 -19.10 -4.88 -19.17
CA MET A 486 -19.34 -5.23 -20.57
C MET A 486 -20.85 -5.27 -20.89
N PRO A 487 -21.26 -4.72 -22.05
CA PRO A 487 -22.67 -4.73 -22.46
C PRO A 487 -23.18 -6.15 -22.72
N LEU A 488 -24.45 -6.40 -22.37
CA LEU A 488 -25.10 -7.71 -22.54
C LEU A 488 -25.06 -8.20 -24.00
N GLU A 489 -25.10 -7.29 -24.97
CA GLU A 489 -25.03 -7.59 -26.41
C GLU A 489 -23.73 -8.31 -26.81
N GLU A 490 -22.63 -8.09 -26.09
CA GLU A 490 -21.36 -8.79 -26.32
C GLU A 490 -21.31 -10.16 -25.63
N ILE A 491 -22.13 -10.37 -24.59
CA ILE A 491 -22.15 -11.59 -23.76
C ILE A 491 -23.15 -12.62 -24.33
N VAL A 492 -24.30 -12.16 -24.82
CA VAL A 492 -25.43 -13.00 -25.26
C VAL A 492 -25.09 -13.94 -26.44
N PRO A 493 -24.36 -13.52 -27.50
CA PRO A 493 -23.99 -14.41 -28.61
C PRO A 493 -23.13 -15.61 -28.16
N GLU A 494 -22.25 -15.40 -27.19
CA GLU A 494 -21.34 -16.42 -26.66
C GLU A 494 -22.06 -17.36 -25.67
N ALA A 495 -22.94 -16.80 -24.83
CA ALA A 495 -23.81 -17.57 -23.94
C ALA A 495 -24.76 -18.49 -24.73
N TRP A 496 -25.31 -18.03 -25.85
CA TRP A 496 -26.13 -18.85 -26.77
C TRP A 496 -25.31 -19.95 -27.46
N ARG A 497 -24.03 -19.70 -27.74
CA ARG A 497 -23.09 -20.70 -28.29
C ARG A 497 -22.79 -21.83 -27.28
N LEU A 498 -22.72 -21.50 -25.99
CA LEU A 498 -22.53 -22.47 -24.91
C LEU A 498 -23.83 -23.21 -24.55
N LEU A 499 -24.99 -22.54 -24.64
CA LEU A 499 -26.32 -23.13 -24.43
C LEU A 499 -26.67 -24.22 -25.47
N LYS A 500 -26.14 -24.15 -26.70
CA LYS A 500 -26.27 -25.24 -27.69
C LYS A 500 -25.60 -26.56 -27.25
N ASN A 501 -24.65 -26.52 -26.31
CA ASN A 501 -23.98 -27.71 -25.79
C ASN A 501 -24.49 -28.16 -24.40
N PHE A 502 -25.42 -27.43 -23.80
CA PHE A 502 -25.89 -27.66 -22.42
C PHE A 502 -27.37 -28.04 -22.31
N LEU A 503 -28.04 -28.32 -23.44
CA LEU A 503 -29.43 -28.82 -23.47
C LEU A 503 -29.54 -30.35 -23.38
N SER A 504 -28.59 -31.04 -22.73
CA SER A 504 -28.67 -32.48 -22.46
C SER A 504 -28.57 -32.89 -21.00
N ILE A 505 -28.34 -31.97 -20.04
CA ILE A 505 -28.24 -32.35 -18.62
C ILE A 505 -28.78 -31.23 -17.73
N LEU A 506 -30.08 -31.28 -17.40
CA LEU A 506 -30.59 -31.23 -16.02
C LEU A 506 -32.13 -31.28 -16.03
N TYR A 507 -32.67 -32.43 -15.63
CA TYR A 507 -34.00 -32.59 -15.07
C TYR A 507 -33.82 -33.34 -13.74
N LEU A 508 -34.61 -32.98 -12.71
CA LEU A 508 -34.66 -33.52 -11.32
C LEU A 508 -33.70 -32.81 -10.33
N LEU A 509 -34.10 -32.22 -9.20
CA LEU A 509 -35.30 -32.39 -8.35
C LEU A 509 -35.58 -31.15 -7.47
N SER A 510 -36.80 -31.12 -6.95
CA SER A 510 -37.57 -30.06 -6.28
C SER A 510 -37.70 -30.19 -4.74
N CYS A 511 -37.93 -29.04 -4.05
CA CYS A 511 -38.75 -28.77 -2.83
C CYS A 511 -38.48 -29.58 -1.53
N GLN A 512 -38.77 -29.20 -0.27
CA GLN A 512 -39.35 -28.09 0.55
C GLN A 512 -38.93 -28.46 2.03
N ASP A 513 -38.81 -27.62 3.08
CA ASP A 513 -39.87 -26.93 3.86
C ASP A 513 -39.31 -26.20 5.14
N ARG A 514 -40.17 -25.41 5.81
CA ARG A 514 -39.94 -24.44 6.93
C ARG A 514 -40.12 -24.97 8.38
N ALA A 515 -39.59 -24.24 9.40
CA ALA A 515 -40.24 -23.75 10.68
C ALA A 515 -39.17 -23.13 11.64
N VAL A 516 -39.17 -21.82 12.05
CA VAL A 516 -39.80 -21.09 13.21
C VAL A 516 -39.53 -21.72 14.61
N ILE A 517 -38.92 -21.06 15.63
CA ILE A 517 -39.52 -20.16 16.68
C ILE A 517 -38.43 -19.42 17.55
N LEU A 518 -38.72 -18.12 17.79
CA LEU A 518 -38.45 -17.10 18.87
C LEU A 518 -37.50 -17.29 20.09
N GLY A 519 -36.93 -16.15 20.52
CA GLY A 519 -36.59 -15.82 21.91
C GLY A 519 -36.00 -14.41 22.12
N PHE A 520 -36.74 -13.50 22.79
CA PHE A 520 -36.36 -12.12 23.16
C PHE A 520 -35.41 -12.06 24.38
N SER A 521 -34.58 -11.01 24.51
CA SER A 521 -34.77 -9.94 25.53
C SER A 521 -33.59 -8.95 25.63
N THR A 522 -33.98 -7.74 26.02
CA THR A 522 -33.23 -6.49 26.22
C THR A 522 -32.43 -6.46 27.53
N CYS A 523 -31.36 -5.66 27.57
CA CYS A 523 -31.01 -4.91 28.78
C CYS A 523 -30.15 -3.66 28.46
N THR A 524 -30.72 -2.51 28.77
CA THR A 524 -30.08 -1.21 28.93
C THR A 524 -29.19 -1.18 30.16
N ASN A 525 -28.09 -0.42 30.14
CA ASN A 525 -27.70 0.38 31.30
C ASN A 525 -26.78 1.54 30.92
N SER A 526 -27.28 2.74 31.19
CA SER A 526 -26.57 3.99 31.30
C SER A 526 -25.73 4.02 32.58
N THR A 527 -24.54 4.61 32.53
CA THR A 527 -23.89 5.15 33.73
C THR A 527 -23.38 6.56 33.49
N ASN A 528 -23.94 7.48 34.26
CA ASN A 528 -23.47 8.84 34.46
C ASN A 528 -21.98 8.87 34.88
N ARG A 529 -21.20 9.78 34.28
CA ARG A 529 -19.97 10.28 34.91
C ARG A 529 -20.10 11.77 35.16
N LEU A 530 -19.88 12.10 36.43
CA LEU A 530 -19.85 13.43 37.02
C LEU A 530 -18.91 14.36 36.24
N ARG A 531 -19.40 15.57 35.94
CA ARG A 531 -18.58 16.69 35.49
C ARG A 531 -17.60 17.06 36.60
N SER A 532 -16.30 16.84 36.37
CA SER A 532 -15.26 17.61 37.07
C SER A 532 -15.09 18.95 36.34
N MET A 533 -14.84 20.02 37.09
CA MET A 533 -14.61 21.36 36.55
C MET A 533 -13.39 21.32 35.61
N ALA A 534 -13.61 21.57 34.32
CA ALA A 534 -12.59 21.45 33.30
C ALA A 534 -11.58 22.59 33.40
N VAL A 535 -10.31 22.26 33.63
CA VAL A 535 -9.19 23.19 33.43
C VAL A 535 -9.10 23.48 31.92
N THR A 536 -9.38 24.71 31.51
CA THR A 536 -9.35 25.11 30.10
C THR A 536 -7.93 25.47 29.67
N THR A 537 -7.48 24.89 28.55
CA THR A 537 -6.17 25.18 27.92
C THR A 537 -6.10 26.61 27.36
N CYS A 538 -4.90 27.18 27.35
CA CYS A 538 -4.59 28.44 26.68
C CYS A 538 -4.32 28.28 25.17
N LEU A 539 -4.25 27.06 24.63
CA LEU A 539 -4.12 26.81 23.19
C LEU A 539 -5.42 27.18 22.47
N THR A 540 -5.29 27.89 21.35
CA THR A 540 -6.40 28.02 20.40
C THR A 540 -6.61 26.70 19.66
N LYS A 541 -7.85 26.40 19.24
CA LYS A 541 -8.15 25.19 18.45
C LYS A 541 -7.28 25.05 17.19
N MET A 542 -6.89 26.16 16.57
CA MET A 542 -6.03 26.18 15.39
C MET A 542 -4.57 25.82 15.73
N GLN A 543 -4.04 26.32 16.85
CA GLN A 543 -2.70 25.96 17.34
C GLN A 543 -2.64 24.49 17.75
N GLU A 544 -3.67 24.01 18.44
CA GLU A 544 -3.81 22.61 18.80
C GLU A 544 -3.79 21.72 17.55
N LYS A 545 -4.60 22.06 16.53
CA LYS A 545 -4.64 21.34 15.25
C LYS A 545 -3.30 21.29 14.53
N LYS A 546 -2.54 22.38 14.53
CA LYS A 546 -1.19 22.40 13.94
C LYS A 546 -0.22 21.47 14.67
N LEU A 547 -0.24 21.49 16.00
CA LEU A 547 0.58 20.57 16.81
C LEU A 547 0.18 19.10 16.59
N GLN A 548 -1.12 18.82 16.47
CA GLN A 548 -1.62 17.49 16.12
C GLN A 548 -1.09 17.07 14.74
N SER A 549 -1.15 17.95 13.73
CA SER A 549 -0.61 17.68 12.39
C SER A 549 0.90 17.41 12.40
N CYS A 550 1.69 18.15 13.19
CA CYS A 550 3.14 17.98 13.31
C CYS A 550 3.52 16.65 13.99
N PHE A 551 2.81 16.26 15.05
CA PHE A 551 3.20 15.11 15.89
C PHE A 551 2.37 13.84 15.65
N GLY A 552 1.83 13.66 14.45
CA GLY A 552 1.24 12.40 14.00
C GLY A 552 -0.25 12.22 14.33
N GLY A 553 -1.01 13.30 14.45
CA GLY A 553 -2.46 13.30 14.65
C GLY A 553 -2.92 12.80 16.01
N LYS A 554 -2.12 13.02 17.06
CA LYS A 554 -2.42 12.52 18.41
C LYS A 554 -3.46 13.39 19.13
N ARG A 555 -4.25 12.81 20.03
CA ARG A 555 -5.14 13.55 20.92
C ARG A 555 -4.34 14.13 22.08
N PHE A 556 -4.58 15.40 22.40
CA PHE A 556 -3.96 16.06 23.54
C PHE A 556 -4.91 16.10 24.73
N THR A 557 -4.48 15.50 25.83
CA THR A 557 -5.17 15.56 27.12
C THR A 557 -4.32 16.36 28.08
N LEU A 558 -4.82 17.52 28.56
CA LEU A 558 -4.08 18.38 29.48
C LEU A 558 -3.80 17.63 30.80
N LEU A 559 -2.52 17.45 31.14
CA LEU A 559 -2.05 16.83 32.38
C LEU A 559 -1.66 17.87 33.44
N TYR A 560 -1.10 18.98 32.98
CA TYR A 560 -0.52 20.01 33.84
C TYR A 560 -0.70 21.39 33.23
N LYS A 561 -0.87 22.37 34.11
CA LYS A 561 -0.98 23.81 33.84
C LYS A 561 -0.38 24.54 35.03
N ALA A 562 0.67 25.33 34.83
CA ALA A 562 1.47 25.89 35.92
C ALA A 562 0.68 26.87 36.80
N SER A 563 -0.26 27.63 36.23
CA SER A 563 -1.16 28.50 37.01
C SER A 563 -2.12 27.77 37.94
N VAL A 564 -2.40 26.48 37.70
CA VAL A 564 -3.33 25.65 38.50
C VAL A 564 -2.59 24.69 39.42
N HIS A 565 -1.40 24.24 39.00
CA HIS A 565 -0.67 23.13 39.62
C HIS A 565 0.69 23.55 40.21
N ASP A 566 0.87 24.86 40.39
CA ASP A 566 2.08 25.55 40.83
C ASP A 566 3.27 25.39 39.89
N PHE A 567 4.05 26.46 39.72
CA PHE A 567 5.21 26.50 38.83
C PHE A 567 6.37 25.66 39.37
N SER A 568 6.28 24.32 39.32
CA SER A 568 7.31 23.42 39.83
C SER A 568 7.67 22.33 38.84
N GLY A 569 8.97 22.19 38.56
CA GLY A 569 9.50 21.13 37.70
C GLY A 569 9.18 19.73 38.25
N TYR A 570 9.17 19.58 39.58
CA TYR A 570 8.85 18.32 40.24
C TYR A 570 7.40 17.91 40.03
N ASN A 571 6.46 18.86 40.06
CA ASN A 571 5.04 18.59 39.81
C ASN A 571 4.78 18.14 38.36
N VAL A 572 5.49 18.72 37.40
CA VAL A 572 5.46 18.28 36.00
C VAL A 572 5.96 16.85 35.89
N TYR A 573 7.14 16.56 36.45
CA TYR A 573 7.74 15.23 36.40
C TYR A 573 6.82 14.16 37.01
N LYS A 574 6.31 14.40 38.23
CA LYS A 574 5.43 13.47 38.93
C LYS A 574 4.15 13.15 38.15
N ARG A 575 3.56 14.14 37.48
CA ARG A 575 2.31 13.97 36.72
C ARG A 575 2.53 13.35 35.36
N CYS A 576 3.70 13.54 34.75
CA CYS A 576 4.02 13.00 33.42
C CYS A 576 4.74 11.63 33.49
N ASN A 577 5.19 11.20 34.67
CA ASN A 577 5.78 9.89 34.91
C ASN A 577 4.85 8.78 34.39
N ASN A 578 5.39 7.90 33.54
CA ASN A 578 4.67 6.77 32.93
C ASN A 578 3.37 7.15 32.14
N GLN A 579 3.20 8.41 31.71
CA GLN A 579 2.03 8.82 30.92
C GLN A 579 2.16 8.60 29.41
N GLY A 580 3.30 8.07 28.94
CA GLY A 580 3.60 7.93 27.52
C GLY A 580 4.12 9.24 26.89
N PRO A 581 3.96 9.43 25.56
CA PRO A 581 4.45 10.61 24.86
C PRO A 581 3.75 11.88 25.34
N THR A 582 4.47 13.00 25.42
CA THR A 582 3.92 14.27 25.93
C THR A 582 4.36 15.47 25.09
N VAL A 583 3.48 16.47 24.99
CA VAL A 583 3.79 17.79 24.43
C VAL A 583 3.76 18.81 25.56
N MET A 584 4.84 19.55 25.73
CA MET A 584 4.94 20.70 26.63
C MET A 584 4.87 21.99 25.83
N VAL A 585 4.02 22.92 26.24
CA VAL A 585 3.83 24.25 25.62
C VAL A 585 4.14 25.32 26.66
N ILE A 586 5.01 26.26 26.29
CA ILE A 586 5.51 27.35 27.10
C ILE A 586 5.10 28.67 26.45
N TYR A 587 4.48 29.54 27.25
CA TYR A 587 4.04 30.87 26.82
C TYR A 587 4.97 31.93 27.39
N SER A 588 5.61 32.71 26.52
CA SER A 588 6.55 33.77 26.88
C SER A 588 6.18 35.09 26.18
N GLY A 589 5.16 35.78 26.70
CA GLY A 589 4.79 37.12 26.23
C GLY A 589 4.25 37.18 24.81
N HIS A 590 5.15 37.27 23.82
CA HIS A 590 4.83 37.30 22.39
C HIS A 590 5.12 35.98 21.66
N ASP A 591 5.88 35.08 22.29
CA ASP A 591 6.31 33.82 21.67
C ASP A 591 5.68 32.61 22.39
N ILE A 592 5.30 31.60 21.60
CA ILE A 592 4.81 30.30 22.08
C ILE A 592 5.74 29.23 21.53
N PHE A 593 6.37 28.46 22.41
CA PHE A 593 7.30 27.41 22.02
C PHE A 593 7.20 26.24 23.01
N GLY A 594 7.85 25.13 22.72
CA GLY A 594 7.64 23.93 23.51
C GLY A 594 8.53 22.77 23.13
N ALA A 595 8.29 21.64 23.77
CA ALA A 595 9.03 20.41 23.58
C ALA A 595 8.07 19.23 23.40
N TYR A 596 8.29 18.43 22.37
CA TYR A 596 7.65 17.12 22.20
C TYR A 596 8.62 16.03 22.65
N ILE A 597 8.15 15.19 23.56
CA ILE A 597 8.90 14.08 24.15
C ILE A 597 8.20 12.80 23.70
N LYS A 598 8.91 11.99 22.90
CA LYS A 598 8.34 10.83 22.22
C LYS A 598 8.07 9.65 23.16
N ASP A 599 8.86 9.51 24.22
CA ASP A 599 8.78 8.40 25.17
C ASP A 599 8.34 8.89 26.57
N SER A 600 7.92 7.97 27.44
CA SER A 600 7.49 8.31 28.80
C SER A 600 8.66 8.80 29.67
N TYR A 601 8.39 9.70 30.60
CA TYR A 601 9.29 9.99 31.71
C TYR A 601 9.53 8.70 32.50
N GLN A 602 10.79 8.27 32.66
CA GLN A 602 11.20 7.14 33.50
C GLN A 602 12.15 7.61 34.62
N GLU A 603 12.16 6.87 35.72
CA GLU A 603 12.84 7.25 36.98
C GLU A 603 14.35 7.01 36.97
N TYR A 604 14.83 6.11 36.09
CA TYR A 604 16.26 5.78 35.98
C TYR A 604 16.70 5.70 34.50
N GLY A 605 17.52 6.68 34.08
CA GLY A 605 18.60 6.46 33.12
C GLY A 605 18.37 6.71 31.63
N ASP A 606 17.15 6.63 31.09
CA ASP A 606 17.01 6.69 29.63
C ASP A 606 17.00 8.12 29.08
N ARG A 607 17.93 8.39 28.16
CA ARG A 607 17.96 9.63 27.37
C ARG A 607 16.88 9.55 26.31
N VAL A 608 15.88 10.43 26.38
CA VAL A 608 14.76 10.47 25.43
C VAL A 608 15.04 11.53 24.35
N PRO A 609 14.84 11.24 23.06
CA PRO A 609 14.95 12.25 22.01
C PRO A 609 13.85 13.31 22.17
N ILE A 610 14.25 14.59 22.16
CA ILE A 610 13.35 15.73 22.33
C ILE A 610 13.30 16.53 21.03
N VAL A 611 12.09 16.88 20.58
CA VAL A 611 11.89 17.81 19.46
C VAL A 611 11.36 19.12 20.03
N LEU A 612 12.14 20.20 19.93
CA LEU A 612 11.64 21.53 20.25
C LEU A 612 10.83 22.08 19.08
N PHE A 613 9.83 22.90 19.41
CA PHE A 613 9.04 23.61 18.43
C PHE A 613 8.76 25.05 18.86
N ALA A 614 8.59 25.95 17.89
CA ALA A 614 8.17 27.33 18.13
C ALA A 614 7.11 27.75 17.11
N PHE A 615 6.10 28.50 17.58
CA PHE A 615 5.08 29.08 16.73
C PHE A 615 5.56 30.42 16.16
N GLN A 616 5.56 30.53 14.84
CA GLN A 616 5.85 31.77 14.11
C GLN A 616 4.61 32.20 13.33
N LYS A 617 3.85 33.16 13.85
CA LYS A 617 2.56 33.61 13.26
C LYS A 617 1.61 32.43 12.96
N ASN A 618 1.76 31.81 11.77
CA ASN A 618 0.96 30.71 11.25
C ASN A 618 1.72 29.39 11.02
N GLU A 619 3.03 29.30 11.20
CA GLU A 619 3.80 28.06 10.98
C GLU A 619 4.52 27.58 12.24
N ILE A 620 4.89 26.30 12.28
CA ILE A 620 5.65 25.69 13.38
C ILE A 620 7.05 25.40 12.85
N SER A 621 8.07 25.96 13.51
CA SER A 621 9.46 25.57 13.27
C SER A 621 9.87 24.49 14.27
N GLU A 622 10.50 23.43 13.78
CA GLU A 622 10.94 22.28 14.59
C GLU A 622 12.46 22.19 14.63
N CYS A 623 13.01 21.91 15.80
CA CYS A 623 14.44 21.66 16.00
C CYS A 623 14.61 20.38 16.82
N LYS A 624 15.19 19.34 16.20
CA LYS A 624 15.54 18.11 16.92
C LYS A 624 16.78 18.37 17.76
N ILE A 625 16.72 18.01 19.03
CA ILE A 625 17.86 18.07 19.94
C ILE A 625 18.26 16.64 20.30
N GLY A 626 19.50 16.44 20.73
CA GLY A 626 19.99 15.17 21.23
C GLY A 626 19.12 14.58 22.34
N ALA A 627 19.39 13.33 22.71
CA ALA A 627 18.64 12.64 23.73
C ALA A 627 19.04 13.14 25.14
N TYR A 628 18.07 13.58 25.96
CA TYR A 628 18.29 14.05 27.33
C TYR A 628 17.44 13.29 28.33
N SER A 629 17.93 13.21 29.57
CA SER A 629 17.10 12.79 30.69
C SER A 629 16.04 13.85 31.00
N PRO A 630 14.76 13.48 31.16
CA PRO A 630 13.71 14.42 31.55
C PRO A 630 13.97 15.12 32.90
N SER A 631 14.73 14.51 33.80
CA SER A 631 15.12 15.11 35.08
C SER A 631 16.15 16.23 34.93
N THR A 632 17.08 16.09 33.98
CA THR A 632 18.05 17.14 33.59
C THR A 632 17.34 18.28 32.86
N PHE A 633 16.38 17.97 31.98
CA PHE A 633 15.57 18.95 31.24
C PHE A 633 14.72 19.86 32.16
N LEU A 634 14.18 19.32 33.27
CA LEU A 634 13.37 20.03 34.27
C LEU A 634 14.19 20.63 35.44
N CYS A 635 15.53 20.64 35.36
CA CYS A 635 16.42 21.15 36.40
C CYS A 635 16.21 20.51 37.79
N LEU A 636 15.84 19.23 37.87
CA LEU A 636 15.54 18.55 39.15
C LEU A 636 16.81 18.19 39.95
N TYR A 637 17.96 18.08 39.29
CA TYR A 637 19.26 17.81 39.90
C TYR A 637 20.32 18.76 39.34
N LYS A 638 21.30 19.15 40.17
CA LYS A 638 22.47 19.93 39.74
C LYS A 638 23.48 18.99 39.09
N GLU A 639 23.39 18.80 37.77
CA GLU A 639 24.50 18.25 36.99
C GLU A 639 25.09 19.31 36.08
N ASP A 640 26.42 19.47 36.17
CA ASP A 640 27.23 20.27 35.26
C ASP A 640 27.42 19.49 33.96
N ASN A 641 26.58 19.74 32.95
CA ASN A 641 26.99 19.85 31.54
C ASN A 641 25.80 20.12 30.58
N CYS A 642 25.64 21.41 30.23
CA CYS A 642 25.31 21.95 28.90
C CYS A 642 24.24 21.22 28.04
N SER A 643 22.99 21.13 28.50
CA SER A 643 21.87 20.83 27.61
C SER A 643 21.49 22.05 26.76
N GLU A 644 21.11 21.83 25.50
CA GLU A 644 20.74 22.91 24.57
C GLU A 644 19.45 23.67 24.99
N PHE A 645 18.69 23.10 25.93
CA PHE A 645 17.46 23.64 26.51
C PHE A 645 17.32 23.20 27.98
N LEU A 646 16.98 24.14 28.86
CA LEU A 646 16.75 23.94 30.30
C LEU A 646 15.49 24.70 30.74
N LEU A 647 14.58 24.02 31.45
CA LEU A 647 13.36 24.63 31.98
C LEU A 647 13.41 24.68 33.50
N ASN A 648 13.56 25.89 34.06
CA ASN A 648 13.42 26.16 35.49
C ASN A 648 12.05 26.80 35.75
N LEU A 649 11.04 25.96 36.05
CA LEU A 649 9.69 26.44 36.34
C LEU A 649 9.62 27.23 37.65
N ASP A 650 10.33 26.79 38.70
CA ASP A 650 10.33 27.44 40.02
C ASP A 650 10.88 28.88 39.93
N GLY A 651 11.87 29.10 39.06
CA GLY A 651 12.41 30.43 38.72
C GLY A 651 11.69 31.14 37.57
N LYS A 652 10.66 30.53 36.97
CA LYS A 652 9.92 30.99 35.77
C LYS A 652 10.83 31.37 34.59
N LYS A 653 11.85 30.57 34.31
CA LYS A 653 12.89 30.87 33.31
C LYS A 653 13.20 29.64 32.46
N VAL A 654 13.41 29.86 31.17
CA VAL A 654 13.98 28.89 30.22
C VAL A 654 15.35 29.38 29.79
N THR A 655 16.34 28.49 29.78
CA THR A 655 17.68 28.77 29.28
C THR A 655 17.91 27.98 27.99
N MET A 656 18.30 28.64 26.91
CA MET A 656 18.52 28.03 25.59
C MET A 656 19.80 28.55 24.92
N LYS A 657 20.45 27.69 24.14
CA LYS A 657 21.60 28.11 23.31
C LYS A 657 21.15 29.00 22.15
N LEU A 658 21.99 29.98 21.80
CA LEU A 658 21.78 30.89 20.67
C LEU A 658 21.51 30.18 19.34
N ASP A 659 22.27 29.13 19.00
CA ASP A 659 22.08 28.36 17.75
C ASP A 659 20.68 27.71 17.65
N THR A 660 20.12 27.28 18.78
CA THR A 660 18.77 26.69 18.87
C THR A 660 17.69 27.76 18.76
N ILE A 661 17.93 28.95 19.32
CA ILE A 661 17.05 30.12 19.20
C ILE A 661 16.99 30.60 17.75
N GLU A 662 18.11 30.63 17.03
CA GLU A 662 18.15 30.97 15.61
C GLU A 662 17.41 29.94 14.74
N LYS A 663 17.60 28.64 15.00
CA LYS A 663 16.86 27.56 14.30
C LYS A 663 15.35 27.64 14.52
N LEU A 664 14.90 28.09 15.70
CA LEU A 664 13.49 28.27 16.05
C LEU A 664 12.96 29.68 15.71
N GLN A 665 13.83 30.60 15.29
CA GLN A 665 13.61 32.01 14.96
C GLN A 665 12.81 32.80 16.02
N LEU A 666 13.12 32.58 17.31
CA LEU A 666 12.47 33.30 18.42
C LEU A 666 12.98 34.75 18.53
N LYS A 667 12.12 35.70 18.93
CA LYS A 667 12.44 37.14 19.00
C LYS A 667 12.90 37.54 20.40
N VAL A 668 14.17 37.31 20.73
CA VAL A 668 14.72 37.73 22.05
C VAL A 668 15.35 39.12 21.96
N GLN A 669 14.96 40.04 22.87
CA GLN A 669 15.61 41.33 23.02
C GLN A 669 16.95 41.15 23.74
N VAL A 670 18.05 41.49 23.07
CA VAL A 670 19.40 41.48 23.67
C VAL A 670 19.52 42.67 24.62
N SER A 671 19.48 42.42 25.93
CA SER A 671 19.87 43.42 26.92
C SER A 671 21.40 43.58 26.89
N ASN A 672 21.86 44.75 26.45
CA ASN A 672 23.27 45.13 26.46
C ASN A 672 23.77 45.34 27.89
N GLU A 673 24.30 44.30 28.52
CA GLU A 673 25.25 44.48 29.62
C GLU A 673 26.56 43.75 29.29
N ARG A 674 27.57 44.56 28.99
CA ARG A 674 28.94 44.13 28.81
C ARG A 674 29.44 43.68 30.18
N HIS A 675 29.77 42.39 30.33
CA HIS A 675 30.96 41.84 31.01
C HIS A 675 30.73 40.37 31.42
N GLN A 676 31.03 39.42 30.52
CA GLN A 676 31.80 38.19 30.79
C GLN A 676 31.79 37.30 29.53
N LYS A 677 32.96 36.89 29.07
CA LYS A 677 33.24 36.32 27.74
C LYS A 677 32.92 34.81 27.62
N HIS A 678 32.00 34.25 28.40
CA HIS A 678 31.71 32.80 28.40
C HIS A 678 30.24 32.35 28.51
N GLN A 679 29.22 33.23 28.40
CA GLN A 679 27.82 32.77 28.38
C GLN A 679 27.23 32.78 26.95
N LYS A 680 27.06 31.58 26.38
CA LYS A 680 26.39 31.31 25.09
C LYS A 680 24.87 31.07 25.23
N ASP A 681 24.33 31.21 26.44
CA ASP A 681 22.97 30.82 26.78
C ASP A 681 22.10 32.07 27.04
N GLN A 682 20.93 32.14 26.41
CA GLN A 682 19.94 33.19 26.64
C GLN A 682 18.82 32.71 27.57
N ILE A 683 18.28 33.64 28.37
CA ILE A 683 17.22 33.39 29.36
C ILE A 683 15.91 34.00 28.86
N ILE A 684 14.86 33.18 28.78
CA ILE A 684 13.51 33.55 28.36
C ILE A 684 12.56 33.43 29.57
N SER A 685 11.71 34.44 29.81
CA SER A 685 10.77 34.44 30.95
C SER A 685 9.49 33.65 30.65
N VAL A 686 9.10 32.73 31.54
CA VAL A 686 7.89 31.90 31.39
C VAL A 686 6.68 32.58 32.03
N LYS A 687 5.62 32.84 31.25
CA LYS A 687 4.32 33.30 31.78
C LYS A 687 3.41 32.14 32.16
N GLU A 688 3.39 31.07 31.36
CA GLU A 688 2.56 29.88 31.57
C GLU A 688 3.24 28.65 30.97
N CYS A 689 2.98 27.47 31.55
CA CYS A 689 3.44 26.19 31.02
C CYS A 689 2.30 25.16 31.11
N GLU A 690 1.94 24.57 29.98
CA GLU A 690 0.94 23.51 29.86
C GLU A 690 1.61 22.23 29.34
N VAL A 691 1.26 21.07 29.91
CA VAL A 691 1.76 19.77 29.43
C VAL A 691 0.58 18.87 29.11
N PHE A 692 0.64 18.28 27.93
CA PHE A 692 -0.39 17.43 27.36
C PHE A 692 0.12 16.01 27.20
N ARG A 693 -0.69 15.03 27.58
CA ARG A 693 -0.53 13.64 27.18
C ARG A 693 -0.91 13.50 25.72
N CYS A 694 -0.08 12.82 24.94
CA CYS A 694 -0.34 12.54 23.53
C CYS A 694 -0.82 11.09 23.40
N GLU A 695 -2.10 10.93 23.13
CA GLU A 695 -2.71 9.62 22.93
C GLU A 695 -2.88 9.36 21.44
N ASP A 696 -2.58 8.15 20.99
CA ASP A 696 -2.90 7.73 19.64
C ASP A 696 -4.43 7.65 19.52
N LEU A 697 -5.01 8.39 18.56
CA LEU A 697 -6.47 8.41 18.33
C LEU A 697 -7.02 7.03 17.90
N LEU A 698 -6.16 6.16 17.39
CA LEU A 698 -6.48 4.83 16.86
C LEU A 698 -5.73 3.75 17.65
N ASP A 699 -5.99 3.65 18.96
CA ASP A 699 -5.52 2.51 19.72
C ASP A 699 -6.26 1.21 19.34
N LYS A 700 -5.80 0.06 19.85
CA LYS A 700 -6.40 -1.25 19.52
C LYS A 700 -7.91 -1.33 19.87
N ARG A 701 -8.34 -0.68 20.96
CA ARG A 701 -9.75 -0.70 21.41
C ARG A 701 -10.64 0.09 20.45
N ASN A 702 -10.19 1.28 20.03
CA ASN A 702 -10.94 2.09 19.06
C ASN A 702 -11.07 1.38 17.70
N MET A 703 -10.04 0.65 17.26
CA MET A 703 -10.09 -0.11 16.00
C MET A 703 -11.06 -1.30 16.04
N GLU A 704 -11.21 -1.96 17.20
CA GLU A 704 -12.21 -3.01 17.39
C GLU A 704 -13.63 -2.45 17.31
N GLU A 705 -13.90 -1.31 17.98
CA GLU A 705 -15.18 -0.61 17.92
C GLU A 705 -15.51 -0.15 16.49
N ILE A 706 -14.55 0.45 15.78
CA ILE A 706 -14.68 0.86 14.38
C ILE A 706 -15.01 -0.34 13.50
N THR A 707 -14.34 -1.47 13.71
CA THR A 707 -14.58 -2.69 12.93
C THR A 707 -15.96 -3.28 13.20
N GLN A 708 -16.43 -3.22 14.45
CA GLN A 708 -17.77 -3.66 14.82
C GLN A 708 -18.85 -2.76 14.20
N LEU A 709 -18.67 -1.45 14.27
CA LEU A 709 -19.57 -0.48 13.65
C LEU A 709 -19.61 -0.66 12.13
N HIS A 710 -18.45 -0.86 11.49
CA HIS A 710 -18.34 -1.14 10.06
C HIS A 710 -19.16 -2.37 9.67
N LYS A 711 -19.01 -3.48 10.40
CA LYS A 711 -19.79 -4.70 10.16
C LYS A 711 -21.29 -4.48 10.35
N SER A 712 -21.68 -3.71 11.38
CA SER A 712 -23.09 -3.36 11.63
C SER A 712 -23.68 -2.57 10.46
N LEU A 713 -23.04 -1.48 10.04
CA LEU A 713 -23.50 -0.65 8.93
C LEU A 713 -23.58 -1.43 7.62
N LEU A 714 -22.57 -2.27 7.35
CA LEU A 714 -22.54 -3.12 6.17
C LEU A 714 -23.73 -4.10 6.17
N PHE A 715 -24.03 -4.69 7.33
CA PHE A 715 -25.19 -5.58 7.48
C PHE A 715 -26.52 -4.84 7.32
N ASP A 716 -26.67 -3.67 7.93
CA ASP A 716 -27.88 -2.85 7.85
C ASP A 716 -28.19 -2.48 6.38
N ILE A 717 -27.19 -2.04 5.62
CA ILE A 717 -27.38 -1.68 4.20
C ILE A 717 -27.61 -2.91 3.32
N LYS A 718 -26.99 -4.05 3.61
CA LYS A 718 -27.22 -5.30 2.86
C LYS A 718 -28.62 -5.88 3.09
N SER A 719 -29.13 -5.77 4.32
CA SER A 719 -30.45 -6.27 4.72
C SER A 719 -31.58 -5.27 4.50
N TYR A 720 -31.23 -4.03 4.15
CA TYR A 720 -32.16 -2.95 3.84
C TYR A 720 -33.20 -3.36 2.78
N ARG A 721 -34.45 -2.98 3.02
CA ARG A 721 -35.56 -3.12 2.09
C ARG A 721 -36.22 -1.76 1.90
N PRO A 722 -36.39 -1.31 0.64
CA PRO A 722 -37.09 -0.06 0.34
C PRO A 722 -38.49 -0.03 0.95
N TYR A 723 -39.00 1.16 1.25
CA TYR A 723 -40.29 1.38 1.89
C TYR A 723 -41.42 0.51 1.27
N ARG A 724 -42.02 -0.32 2.13
CA ARG A 724 -43.10 -1.28 1.80
C ARG A 724 -42.82 -2.18 0.59
N ASP A 725 -41.55 -2.44 0.27
CA ASP A 725 -41.12 -3.21 -0.91
C ASP A 725 -41.70 -2.68 -2.24
N LEU A 726 -42.06 -1.38 -2.31
CA LEU A 726 -42.64 -0.74 -3.50
C LEU A 726 -41.73 -0.87 -4.73
N VAL A 727 -40.42 -0.82 -4.49
CA VAL A 727 -39.36 -1.07 -5.47
C VAL A 727 -38.36 -2.07 -4.90
N ARG A 728 -37.73 -2.85 -5.78
CA ARG A 728 -36.66 -3.79 -5.37
C ARG A 728 -35.33 -3.09 -5.10
N GLN A 729 -35.07 -1.97 -5.76
CA GLN A 729 -33.82 -1.22 -5.63
C GLN A 729 -34.09 0.29 -5.68
N ILE A 730 -33.46 1.04 -4.79
CA ILE A 730 -33.43 2.50 -4.79
C ILE A 730 -32.47 3.01 -5.87
N ARG A 731 -32.84 4.05 -6.61
CA ARG A 731 -31.96 4.75 -7.56
C ARG A 731 -31.56 6.11 -7.02
N ILE A 732 -30.26 6.29 -6.82
CA ILE A 732 -29.65 7.53 -6.32
C ILE A 732 -28.91 8.21 -7.48
N LEU A 733 -29.27 9.43 -7.82
CA LEU A 733 -28.63 10.21 -8.88
C LEU A 733 -27.52 11.11 -8.31
N LEU A 734 -26.31 11.03 -8.86
CA LEU A 734 -25.19 11.89 -8.52
C LEU A 734 -25.11 13.06 -9.50
N LEU A 735 -25.27 14.29 -9.02
CA LEU A 735 -25.21 15.53 -9.80
C LEU A 735 -24.11 16.44 -9.25
N GLY A 736 -23.42 17.20 -10.09
CA GLY A 736 -22.42 18.17 -9.61
C GLY A 736 -21.38 18.54 -10.66
N PRO A 737 -20.53 19.54 -10.38
CA PRO A 737 -19.52 20.01 -11.31
C PRO A 737 -18.55 18.92 -11.78
N THR A 738 -17.88 19.16 -12.91
CA THR A 738 -16.74 18.34 -13.35
C THR A 738 -15.65 18.38 -12.28
N GLY A 739 -15.04 17.23 -11.96
CA GLY A 739 -14.02 17.12 -10.92
C GLY A 739 -14.55 17.09 -9.47
N ALA A 740 -15.86 17.10 -9.25
CA ALA A 740 -16.44 17.02 -7.90
C ALA A 740 -16.32 15.65 -7.23
N GLY A 741 -15.89 14.59 -7.93
CA GLY A 741 -15.71 13.26 -7.37
C GLY A 741 -16.95 12.34 -7.42
N LYS A 742 -17.88 12.55 -8.36
CA LYS A 742 -19.07 11.70 -8.56
C LYS A 742 -18.73 10.24 -8.87
N SER A 743 -17.98 10.02 -9.96
CA SER A 743 -17.51 8.70 -10.40
C SER A 743 -16.60 8.05 -9.33
N SER A 744 -15.77 8.85 -8.66
CA SER A 744 -14.94 8.39 -7.54
C SER A 744 -15.76 7.92 -6.34
N PHE A 745 -16.86 8.59 -6.02
CA PHE A 745 -17.77 8.15 -4.94
C PHE A 745 -18.44 6.83 -5.28
N PHE A 746 -18.92 6.64 -6.51
CA PHE A 746 -19.44 5.34 -6.95
C PHE A 746 -18.40 4.22 -6.78
N ASN A 747 -17.18 4.42 -7.30
CA ASN A 747 -16.10 3.45 -7.15
C ASN A 747 -15.83 3.17 -5.67
N SER A 748 -15.84 4.20 -4.81
CA SER A 748 -15.63 4.05 -3.37
C SER A 748 -16.71 3.19 -2.72
N VAL A 749 -17.99 3.46 -3.00
CA VAL A 749 -19.11 2.65 -2.50
C VAL A 749 -18.98 1.19 -2.97
N LYS A 750 -18.76 0.96 -4.27
CA LYS A 750 -18.56 -0.39 -4.82
C LYS A 750 -17.40 -1.11 -4.11
N SER A 751 -16.31 -0.38 -3.82
CA SER A 751 -15.12 -0.91 -3.17
C SER A 751 -15.43 -1.49 -1.79
N VAL A 752 -16.20 -0.78 -0.96
CA VAL A 752 -16.57 -1.24 0.39
C VAL A 752 -17.33 -2.56 0.33
N PHE A 753 -18.29 -2.70 -0.58
CA PHE A 753 -19.09 -3.92 -0.70
C PHE A 753 -18.34 -5.09 -1.37
N ARG A 754 -17.33 -4.79 -2.20
CA ARG A 754 -16.48 -5.81 -2.83
C ARG A 754 -15.33 -6.29 -1.93
N GLY A 755 -14.92 -5.46 -0.97
CA GLY A 755 -13.82 -5.77 -0.06
C GLY A 755 -12.43 -5.46 -0.64
N TYR A 756 -12.37 -4.78 -1.78
CA TYR A 756 -11.14 -4.24 -2.38
C TYR A 756 -11.45 -2.97 -3.15
N VAL A 757 -10.46 -2.13 -3.42
CA VAL A 757 -10.65 -0.89 -4.19
C VAL A 757 -11.00 -1.22 -5.65
N THR A 758 -12.11 -0.68 -6.13
CA THR A 758 -12.69 -0.95 -7.46
C THR A 758 -12.64 0.27 -8.37
N HIS A 759 -12.62 0.02 -9.68
CA HIS A 759 -12.29 1.04 -10.69
C HIS A 759 -13.17 0.99 -11.93
N GLN A 760 -14.45 0.66 -11.76
CA GLN A 760 -15.39 0.48 -12.87
C GLN A 760 -15.77 1.80 -13.58
N ALA A 761 -16.00 2.89 -12.84
CA ALA A 761 -16.23 4.20 -13.46
C ALA A 761 -14.90 4.88 -13.79
N LEU A 762 -14.76 5.40 -15.00
CA LEU A 762 -13.57 6.16 -15.41
C LEU A 762 -13.47 7.45 -14.60
N VAL A 763 -12.30 7.69 -14.02
CA VAL A 763 -11.95 8.91 -13.29
C VAL A 763 -10.72 9.52 -13.95
N GLY A 764 -10.77 10.79 -14.33
CA GLY A 764 -9.58 11.49 -14.82
C GLY A 764 -9.68 12.99 -14.63
N SER A 765 -8.53 13.66 -14.73
CA SER A 765 -8.35 15.08 -14.45
C SER A 765 -8.51 15.98 -15.68
N ASP A 766 -9.03 15.46 -16.79
CA ASP A 766 -9.17 16.23 -18.02
C ASP A 766 -10.19 17.37 -17.85
N ALA A 767 -9.79 18.58 -18.25
CA ALA A 767 -10.60 19.80 -18.10
C ALA A 767 -11.93 19.75 -18.89
N ALA A 768 -12.05 18.87 -19.88
CA ALA A 768 -13.26 18.62 -20.63
C ALA A 768 -14.23 17.63 -19.94
N GLY A 769 -13.80 16.98 -18.86
CA GLY A 769 -14.52 15.88 -18.21
C GLY A 769 -14.32 14.53 -18.92
N VAL A 770 -14.23 13.45 -18.15
CA VAL A 770 -14.07 12.07 -18.67
C VAL A 770 -15.40 11.35 -18.85
N SER A 771 -16.42 11.72 -18.06
CA SER A 771 -17.76 11.11 -18.10
C SER A 771 -18.69 11.92 -19.00
N ASP A 772 -18.90 11.47 -20.24
CA ASP A 772 -19.81 12.06 -21.22
C ASP A 772 -21.17 11.34 -21.32
N LYS A 773 -21.32 10.24 -20.57
CA LYS A 773 -22.49 9.36 -20.59
C LYS A 773 -23.21 9.32 -19.24
N TYR A 774 -24.53 9.14 -19.30
CA TYR A 774 -25.33 8.73 -18.15
C TYR A 774 -25.09 7.24 -17.88
N ARG A 775 -24.62 6.91 -16.68
CA ARG A 775 -24.29 5.53 -16.30
C ARG A 775 -25.10 5.09 -15.08
N VAL A 776 -25.68 3.90 -15.17
CA VAL A 776 -26.47 3.27 -14.12
C VAL A 776 -25.71 2.06 -13.60
N TYR A 777 -25.21 2.14 -12.37
CA TYR A 777 -24.39 1.09 -11.79
C TYR A 777 -25.13 0.29 -10.72
N SER A 778 -25.37 -0.99 -11.01
CA SER A 778 -25.83 -1.96 -10.02
C SER A 778 -24.63 -2.57 -9.28
N ILE A 779 -24.64 -2.51 -7.95
CA ILE A 779 -23.56 -3.09 -7.14
C ILE A 779 -24.00 -4.47 -6.66
N LYS A 780 -23.08 -5.44 -6.72
CA LYS A 780 -23.29 -6.81 -6.21
C LYS A 780 -22.42 -7.06 -4.99
N ASP A 781 -22.94 -7.86 -4.06
CA ASP A 781 -22.19 -8.33 -2.90
C ASP A 781 -21.21 -9.45 -3.29
N ALA A 782 -19.99 -9.41 -2.75
CA ALA A 782 -18.92 -10.36 -3.03
C ALA A 782 -19.26 -11.82 -2.66
N GLY A 783 -20.16 -12.04 -1.68
CA GLY A 783 -20.46 -13.37 -1.15
C GLY A 783 -21.64 -14.12 -1.78
N TYR A 784 -22.61 -13.41 -2.39
CA TYR A 784 -23.90 -14.02 -2.78
C TYR A 784 -24.27 -13.81 -4.26
N ASN A 785 -23.51 -13.02 -5.02
CA ASN A 785 -23.84 -12.59 -6.39
C ASN A 785 -25.21 -11.89 -6.51
N ASN A 786 -25.82 -11.54 -5.37
CA ASN A 786 -27.08 -10.82 -5.27
C ASN A 786 -26.80 -9.31 -5.42
N SER A 787 -27.65 -8.65 -6.21
CA SER A 787 -27.63 -7.20 -6.32
C SER A 787 -28.05 -6.56 -5.00
N LEU A 788 -27.34 -5.50 -4.60
CA LEU A 788 -27.69 -4.70 -3.44
C LEU A 788 -29.03 -3.97 -3.68
N PRO A 789 -29.76 -3.59 -2.61
CA PRO A 789 -31.07 -2.93 -2.70
C PRO A 789 -31.01 -1.48 -3.20
N PHE A 790 -29.92 -1.08 -3.86
CA PHE A 790 -29.73 0.26 -4.41
C PHE A 790 -28.84 0.26 -5.65
N ILE A 791 -28.93 1.35 -6.40
CA ILE A 791 -28.27 1.64 -7.67
C ILE A 791 -27.76 3.08 -7.61
N LEU A 792 -26.52 3.30 -8.01
CA LEU A 792 -25.95 4.64 -8.17
C LEU A 792 -25.97 5.03 -9.64
N CYS A 793 -26.50 6.21 -9.94
CA CYS A 793 -26.58 6.75 -11.29
C CYS A 793 -25.61 7.93 -11.40
N ASP A 794 -24.56 7.77 -12.20
CA ASP A 794 -23.54 8.79 -12.45
C ASP A 794 -23.91 9.62 -13.68
N SER A 795 -23.70 10.94 -13.59
CA SER A 795 -24.03 11.89 -14.64
C SER A 795 -22.78 12.60 -15.17
N MET A 796 -22.89 13.14 -16.38
CA MET A 796 -21.91 14.11 -16.87
C MET A 796 -21.83 15.31 -15.91
N GLY A 797 -20.62 15.87 -15.79
CA GLY A 797 -20.38 17.03 -14.95
C GLY A 797 -21.20 18.25 -15.39
N LEU A 798 -21.71 18.99 -14.40
CA LEU A 798 -22.31 20.29 -14.67
C LEU A 798 -21.21 21.25 -15.12
N GLY A 799 -21.40 21.88 -16.29
CA GLY A 799 -20.56 22.95 -16.81
C GLY A 799 -21.29 24.29 -16.83
N GLU A 800 -20.52 25.34 -17.07
CA GLU A 800 -21.01 26.70 -17.37
C GLU A 800 -21.40 26.79 -18.85
N GLU A 801 -22.28 27.73 -19.20
CA GLU A 801 -22.81 27.95 -20.55
C GLU A 801 -23.43 26.67 -21.16
N ASP A 802 -23.17 26.43 -22.45
CA ASP A 802 -23.58 25.25 -23.23
C ASP A 802 -22.73 23.99 -22.93
N LYS A 803 -22.03 23.96 -21.78
CA LYS A 803 -21.29 22.79 -21.32
C LYS A 803 -22.07 22.07 -20.21
N GLY A 804 -22.06 20.74 -20.27
CA GLY A 804 -22.82 19.90 -19.34
C GLY A 804 -24.18 19.46 -19.89
N PRO A 805 -24.94 18.68 -19.12
CA PRO A 805 -26.23 18.14 -19.57
C PRO A 805 -27.28 19.25 -19.73
N CYS A 806 -28.16 19.10 -20.71
CA CYS A 806 -29.32 19.97 -20.86
C CYS A 806 -30.23 19.84 -19.63
N MET A 807 -30.88 20.95 -19.23
CA MET A 807 -31.81 20.93 -18.10
C MET A 807 -32.97 19.95 -18.31
N ASP A 808 -33.46 19.82 -19.55
CA ASP A 808 -34.55 18.89 -19.88
C ASP A 808 -34.10 17.43 -19.77
N ASP A 809 -32.84 17.11 -20.13
CA ASP A 809 -32.28 15.77 -19.93
C ASP A 809 -32.25 15.38 -18.45
N ILE A 810 -31.91 16.32 -17.57
CA ILE A 810 -31.96 16.09 -16.12
C ILE A 810 -33.39 15.74 -15.71
N VAL A 811 -34.39 16.49 -16.17
CA VAL A 811 -35.81 16.20 -15.88
C VAL A 811 -36.23 14.83 -16.42
N TYR A 812 -35.80 14.45 -17.62
CA TYR A 812 -36.06 13.13 -18.19
C TYR A 812 -35.39 12.00 -17.40
N ILE A 813 -34.17 12.22 -16.90
CA ILE A 813 -33.49 11.27 -15.98
C ILE A 813 -34.30 11.10 -14.70
N LEU A 814 -34.70 12.20 -14.05
CA LEU A 814 -35.47 12.16 -12.80
C LEU A 814 -36.78 11.38 -12.95
N LYS A 815 -37.42 11.51 -14.12
CA LYS A 815 -38.66 10.80 -14.47
C LYS A 815 -38.43 9.36 -14.98
N GLY A 816 -37.18 8.93 -15.18
CA GLY A 816 -36.83 7.58 -15.61
C GLY A 816 -36.90 7.34 -17.12
N HIS A 817 -36.99 8.38 -17.94
CA HIS A 817 -37.10 8.28 -19.40
C HIS A 817 -35.76 8.00 -20.10
N ILE A 818 -34.62 8.05 -19.40
CA ILE A 818 -33.29 7.83 -20.01
C ILE A 818 -32.71 6.50 -19.51
N SER A 819 -32.31 5.63 -20.44
CA SER A 819 -31.65 4.35 -20.14
C SER A 819 -30.14 4.50 -19.88
N ASP A 820 -29.52 3.45 -19.34
CA ASP A 820 -28.05 3.36 -19.18
C ASP A 820 -27.32 3.62 -20.51
N ARG A 821 -26.12 4.22 -20.41
CA ARG A 821 -25.18 4.56 -21.50
C ARG A 821 -25.64 5.62 -22.49
N TYR A 822 -26.69 6.38 -22.17
CA TYR A 822 -27.05 7.56 -22.97
C TYR A 822 -25.91 8.56 -23.00
N GLN A 823 -25.49 8.97 -24.19
CA GLN A 823 -24.48 10.01 -24.38
C GLN A 823 -25.15 11.38 -24.42
N PHE A 824 -24.72 12.29 -23.56
CA PHE A 824 -25.35 13.60 -23.48
C PHE A 824 -25.02 14.45 -24.70
N ASN A 825 -26.01 15.22 -25.15
CA ASN A 825 -25.82 16.29 -26.12
C ASN A 825 -26.15 17.62 -25.44
N SER A 826 -25.14 18.47 -25.25
CA SER A 826 -25.35 19.73 -24.54
C SER A 826 -26.24 20.71 -25.29
N MET A 827 -26.39 20.54 -26.62
CA MET A 827 -27.17 21.44 -27.47
C MET A 827 -28.63 21.02 -27.66
N LYS A 828 -28.96 19.74 -27.45
CA LYS A 828 -30.32 19.22 -27.68
C LYS A 828 -30.68 18.12 -26.69
N PRO A 829 -31.86 18.20 -26.05
CA PRO A 829 -32.31 17.13 -25.19
C PRO A 829 -32.68 15.87 -25.98
N ILE A 830 -32.75 14.74 -25.29
CA ILE A 830 -33.24 13.48 -25.85
C ILE A 830 -34.67 13.64 -26.39
N THR A 831 -34.95 13.07 -27.56
CA THR A 831 -36.28 13.09 -28.19
C THR A 831 -36.99 11.74 -28.05
N PRO A 832 -38.33 11.73 -27.94
CA PRO A 832 -39.12 10.50 -28.11
C PRO A 832 -38.77 9.82 -29.44
N GLY A 833 -38.42 8.53 -29.40
CA GLY A 833 -37.93 7.76 -30.55
C GLY A 833 -36.40 7.52 -30.58
N HIS A 834 -35.62 8.16 -29.70
CA HIS A 834 -34.21 7.80 -29.49
C HIS A 834 -34.10 6.40 -28.85
N SER A 835 -33.10 5.60 -29.23
CA SER A 835 -32.94 4.21 -28.73
C SER A 835 -32.80 4.11 -27.21
N ASN A 836 -32.25 5.14 -26.58
CA ASN A 836 -32.13 5.26 -25.12
C ASN A 836 -33.30 5.99 -24.43
N TYR A 837 -34.36 6.35 -25.16
CA TYR A 837 -35.56 6.97 -24.59
C TYR A 837 -36.60 5.90 -24.21
N ILE A 838 -37.01 5.90 -22.95
CA ILE A 838 -38.03 5.02 -22.40
C ILE A 838 -39.36 5.77 -22.41
N GLU A 839 -40.32 5.34 -23.23
CA GLU A 839 -41.61 6.05 -23.35
C GLU A 839 -42.43 6.03 -22.06
N ASN A 840 -42.55 4.87 -21.43
CA ASN A 840 -43.40 4.64 -20.27
C ASN A 840 -42.58 4.11 -19.09
N PRO A 841 -41.84 4.97 -18.36
CA PRO A 841 -41.00 4.55 -17.26
C PRO A 841 -41.82 4.05 -16.07
N LEU A 842 -41.37 2.97 -15.44
CA LEU A 842 -41.98 2.45 -14.22
C LEU A 842 -41.38 3.15 -12.99
N LEU A 843 -42.00 2.96 -11.81
CA LEU A 843 -41.47 3.51 -10.56
C LEU A 843 -40.02 3.08 -10.31
N LYS A 844 -39.67 1.84 -10.65
CA LYS A 844 -38.29 1.32 -10.55
C LYS A 844 -37.28 2.05 -11.45
N ASP A 845 -37.74 2.76 -12.47
CA ASP A 845 -36.88 3.44 -13.46
C ASP A 845 -36.67 4.92 -13.07
N ARG A 846 -37.50 5.45 -12.17
CA ARG A 846 -37.39 6.82 -11.64
C ARG A 846 -36.24 6.96 -10.64
N ILE A 847 -35.75 8.19 -10.51
CA ILE A 847 -34.82 8.54 -9.43
C ILE A 847 -35.60 8.72 -8.13
N HIS A 848 -35.07 8.17 -7.05
CA HIS A 848 -35.70 8.18 -5.73
C HIS A 848 -35.02 9.18 -4.78
N CYS A 849 -33.72 9.42 -4.97
CA CYS A 849 -32.94 10.40 -4.22
C CYS A 849 -31.91 11.07 -5.15
N ALA A 850 -31.69 12.37 -5.00
CA ALA A 850 -30.68 13.11 -5.76
C ALA A 850 -29.59 13.66 -4.84
N VAL A 851 -28.33 13.51 -5.23
CA VAL A 851 -27.17 13.91 -4.42
C VAL A 851 -26.37 14.95 -5.20
N PHE A 852 -26.25 16.16 -4.64
CA PHE A 852 -25.36 17.18 -5.15
C PHE A 852 -23.95 16.99 -4.61
N VAL A 853 -23.03 16.58 -5.46
CA VAL A 853 -21.63 16.29 -5.13
C VAL A 853 -20.75 17.51 -5.38
N PHE A 854 -19.97 17.92 -4.38
CA PHE A 854 -19.00 19.00 -4.48
C PHE A 854 -17.65 18.60 -3.90
N ASN A 855 -16.57 19.12 -4.48
CA ASN A 855 -15.27 19.07 -3.86
C ASN A 855 -15.19 20.16 -2.77
N ILE A 856 -14.82 19.76 -1.55
CA ILE A 856 -14.79 20.66 -0.38
C ILE A 856 -13.80 21.84 -0.51
N ASN A 857 -12.79 21.72 -1.37
CA ASN A 857 -11.82 22.79 -1.62
C ASN A 857 -12.31 23.81 -2.65
N SER A 858 -13.11 23.37 -3.62
CA SER A 858 -13.58 24.26 -4.70
C SER A 858 -14.97 24.83 -4.47
N VAL A 859 -15.70 24.37 -3.46
CA VAL A 859 -17.06 24.87 -3.18
C VAL A 859 -17.10 26.37 -2.84
N GLU A 860 -15.99 26.93 -2.34
CA GLU A 860 -15.80 28.38 -2.13
C GLU A 860 -15.66 29.18 -3.43
N HIS A 861 -15.24 28.52 -4.49
CA HIS A 861 -14.86 29.14 -5.76
C HIS A 861 -15.91 28.89 -6.86
N LEU A 862 -17.13 28.47 -6.47
CA LEU A 862 -18.23 28.28 -7.43
C LEU A 862 -18.62 29.64 -8.02
N SER A 863 -18.67 29.71 -9.34
CA SER A 863 -19.14 30.91 -10.04
C SER A 863 -20.63 31.17 -9.77
N TYR A 864 -21.05 32.41 -9.94
CA TYR A 864 -22.45 32.81 -9.82
C TYR A 864 -23.35 32.00 -10.80
N GLU A 865 -22.88 31.76 -12.01
CA GLU A 865 -23.61 31.00 -13.02
C GLU A 865 -23.81 29.53 -12.61
N MET A 866 -22.75 28.87 -12.13
CA MET A 866 -22.84 27.50 -11.62
C MET A 866 -23.80 27.41 -10.44
N MET A 867 -23.72 28.35 -9.49
CA MET A 867 -24.66 28.41 -8.37
C MET A 867 -26.11 28.60 -8.83
N ALA A 868 -26.35 29.45 -9.82
CA ALA A 868 -27.67 29.65 -10.40
C ALA A 868 -28.20 28.36 -11.06
N LYS A 869 -27.35 27.63 -11.79
CA LYS A 869 -27.68 26.33 -12.41
C LYS A 869 -28.03 25.28 -11.36
N ILE A 870 -27.23 25.15 -10.29
CA ILE A 870 -27.50 24.26 -9.16
C ILE A 870 -28.84 24.61 -8.48
N LYS A 871 -29.07 25.90 -8.20
CA LYS A 871 -30.34 26.38 -7.62
C LYS A 871 -31.54 26.09 -8.53
N LYS A 872 -31.37 26.19 -9.85
CA LYS A 872 -32.39 25.84 -10.84
C LYS A 872 -32.70 24.34 -10.83
N ILE A 873 -31.67 23.48 -10.85
CA ILE A 873 -31.84 22.02 -10.75
C ILE A 873 -32.55 21.64 -9.45
N ARG A 874 -32.14 22.24 -8.32
CA ARG A 874 -32.79 22.01 -7.03
C ARG A 874 -34.28 22.36 -7.05
N ARG A 875 -34.68 23.45 -7.71
CA ARG A 875 -36.11 23.81 -7.86
C ARG A 875 -36.87 22.73 -8.65
N GLU A 876 -36.27 22.16 -9.69
CA GLU A 876 -36.90 21.07 -10.44
C GLU A 876 -37.00 19.77 -9.64
N LEU A 877 -36.01 19.44 -8.81
CA LEU A 877 -36.06 18.31 -7.87
C LEU A 877 -37.23 18.46 -6.89
N ILE A 878 -37.38 19.65 -6.28
CA ILE A 878 -38.48 19.98 -5.36
C ILE A 878 -39.84 19.84 -6.07
N LYS A 879 -39.97 20.35 -7.30
CA LYS A 879 -41.21 20.19 -8.10
C LYS A 879 -41.53 18.72 -8.40
N CYS A 880 -40.52 17.88 -8.57
CA CYS A 880 -40.69 16.44 -8.76
C CYS A 880 -40.96 15.68 -7.46
N GLY A 881 -40.93 16.37 -6.30
CA GLY A 881 -41.05 15.78 -4.97
C GLY A 881 -39.84 14.95 -4.55
N ILE A 882 -38.71 15.02 -5.28
CA ILE A 882 -37.53 14.18 -5.00
C ILE A 882 -36.72 14.84 -3.89
N ILE A 883 -36.40 14.04 -2.87
CA ILE A 883 -35.53 14.49 -1.78
C ILE A 883 -34.10 14.54 -2.27
N HIS A 884 -33.41 15.62 -1.90
CA HIS A 884 -32.04 15.87 -2.31
C HIS A 884 -31.12 16.16 -1.13
N VAL A 885 -29.89 15.67 -1.20
CA VAL A 885 -28.84 15.88 -0.19
C VAL A 885 -27.57 16.41 -0.85
N VAL A 886 -26.63 16.91 -0.06
CA VAL A 886 -25.32 17.35 -0.51
C VAL A 886 -24.25 16.36 -0.04
N LEU A 887 -23.27 16.08 -0.89
CA LEU A 887 -22.11 15.25 -0.59
C LEU A 887 -20.83 16.06 -0.84
N LEU A 888 -20.09 16.35 0.23
CA LEU A 888 -18.76 16.95 0.16
C LEU A 888 -17.70 15.86 0.10
N THR A 889 -16.95 15.84 -0.99
CA THR A 889 -15.85 14.90 -1.25
C THR A 889 -14.49 15.56 -1.02
N HIS A 890 -13.42 14.78 -1.10
CA HIS A 890 -12.03 15.23 -0.96
C HIS A 890 -11.70 15.86 0.41
N VAL A 891 -12.42 15.47 1.46
CA VAL A 891 -12.20 16.00 2.82
C VAL A 891 -10.78 15.73 3.34
N ASP A 892 -10.18 14.63 2.91
CA ASP A 892 -8.80 14.22 3.21
C ASP A 892 -7.72 15.11 2.60
N SER A 893 -8.08 15.95 1.63
CA SER A 893 -7.17 16.92 1.04
C SER A 893 -7.21 18.30 1.71
N LEU A 894 -8.03 18.48 2.76
CA LEU A 894 -8.03 19.71 3.54
C LEU A 894 -6.74 19.84 4.34
N ASP A 895 -6.13 21.03 4.28
CA ASP A 895 -4.97 21.35 5.11
C ASP A 895 -5.29 21.16 6.60
N LEU A 896 -4.37 20.54 7.35
CA LEU A 896 -4.46 20.26 8.79
C LEU A 896 -5.50 19.19 9.21
N ILE A 897 -6.14 18.48 8.27
CA ILE A 897 -6.98 17.34 8.62
C ILE A 897 -6.14 16.11 8.94
N THR A 898 -6.49 15.39 10.00
CA THR A 898 -5.78 14.18 10.43
C THR A 898 -6.68 12.95 10.32
N LYS A 899 -6.10 11.74 10.26
CA LYS A 899 -6.89 10.50 10.20
C LYS A 899 -7.88 10.34 11.35
N GLY A 900 -7.51 10.79 12.54
CA GLY A 900 -8.39 10.73 13.71
C GLY A 900 -9.59 11.67 13.60
N ASP A 901 -9.52 12.71 12.76
CA ASP A 901 -10.67 13.59 12.52
C ASP A 901 -11.78 12.88 11.74
N PHE A 902 -11.46 11.85 10.94
CA PHE A 902 -12.48 11.10 10.21
C PHE A 902 -13.38 10.26 11.12
N ILE A 903 -12.95 9.97 12.36
CA ILE A 903 -13.78 9.25 13.34
C ILE A 903 -14.99 10.11 13.74
N ASP A 904 -14.80 11.42 13.90
CA ASP A 904 -15.86 12.38 14.21
C ASP A 904 -15.72 13.65 13.37
N ILE A 905 -15.94 13.46 12.07
CA ILE A 905 -15.67 14.48 11.04
C ILE A 905 -16.50 15.75 11.22
N TYR A 906 -17.70 15.62 11.78
CA TYR A 906 -18.61 16.75 12.01
C TYR A 906 -18.22 17.61 13.22
N ARG A 907 -17.38 17.10 14.14
CA ARG A 907 -16.75 17.92 15.19
C ARG A 907 -15.50 18.67 14.72
N CYS A 908 -14.92 18.28 13.59
CA CYS A 908 -13.77 18.98 13.02
C CYS A 908 -14.18 20.42 12.68
N THR A 909 -13.48 21.39 13.26
CA THR A 909 -13.82 22.82 13.10
C THR A 909 -13.68 23.27 11.64
N LEU A 910 -12.69 22.75 10.91
CA LEU A 910 -12.48 23.06 9.50
C LEU A 910 -13.66 22.60 8.63
N VAL A 911 -14.10 21.36 8.85
CA VAL A 911 -15.26 20.80 8.14
C VAL A 911 -16.52 21.58 8.50
N LYS A 912 -16.74 21.88 9.78
CA LYS A 912 -17.90 22.67 10.23
C LYS A 912 -18.00 24.03 9.53
N CYS A 913 -16.90 24.75 9.39
CA CYS A 913 -16.87 26.03 8.65
C CYS A 913 -17.32 25.84 7.18
N LYS A 914 -16.84 24.78 6.51
CA LYS A 914 -17.25 24.46 5.12
C LYS A 914 -18.73 24.09 5.03
N LEU A 915 -19.27 23.33 5.98
CA LEU A 915 -20.69 22.99 6.07
C LEU A 915 -21.57 24.25 6.22
N GLU A 916 -21.20 25.15 7.13
CA GLU A 916 -21.91 26.41 7.34
C GLU A 916 -21.90 27.29 6.09
N MET A 917 -20.82 27.26 5.31
CA MET A 917 -20.74 28.00 4.06
C MET A 917 -21.68 27.43 3.00
N VAL A 918 -21.68 26.11 2.79
CA VAL A 918 -22.61 25.44 1.86
C VAL A 918 -24.07 25.73 2.24
N HIS A 919 -24.36 25.74 3.54
CA HIS A 919 -25.66 26.13 4.06
C HIS A 919 -26.03 27.57 3.65
N ARG A 920 -25.12 28.54 3.82
CA ARG A 920 -25.37 29.95 3.48
C ARG A 920 -25.50 30.20 1.98
N GLU A 921 -24.60 29.66 1.16
CA GLU A 921 -24.51 29.97 -0.27
C GLU A 921 -25.54 29.21 -1.11
N LEU A 922 -25.75 27.92 -0.79
CA LEU A 922 -26.59 27.01 -1.56
C LEU A 922 -27.94 26.69 -0.90
N GLY A 923 -28.12 27.04 0.39
CA GLY A 923 -29.41 26.94 1.09
C GLY A 923 -29.82 25.53 1.50
N PHE A 924 -28.89 24.59 1.65
CA PHE A 924 -29.16 23.23 2.16
C PHE A 924 -29.13 23.21 3.69
N ALA A 925 -29.98 22.42 4.34
CA ALA A 925 -29.92 22.30 5.80
C ALA A 925 -28.63 21.58 6.21
N LEU A 926 -28.07 21.90 7.39
CA LEU A 926 -26.84 21.26 7.87
C LEU A 926 -26.99 19.75 8.03
N SER A 927 -28.21 19.25 8.30
CA SER A 927 -28.54 17.83 8.36
C SER A 927 -28.40 17.11 7.02
N ASP A 928 -28.53 17.83 5.91
CA ASP A 928 -28.58 17.27 4.56
C ASP A 928 -27.20 17.31 3.88
N ILE A 929 -26.17 17.82 4.58
CA ILE A 929 -24.81 17.93 4.05
C ILE A 929 -23.95 16.82 4.63
N LEU A 930 -23.67 15.84 3.78
CA LEU A 930 -22.86 14.67 4.08
C LEU A 930 -21.40 14.91 3.68
N VAL A 931 -20.46 14.29 4.39
CA VAL A 931 -19.03 14.42 4.12
C VAL A 931 -18.39 13.05 3.98
N VAL A 932 -17.60 12.88 2.92
CA VAL A 932 -16.91 11.62 2.63
C VAL A 932 -15.48 11.86 2.18
N SER A 933 -14.64 10.87 2.46
CA SER A 933 -13.33 10.72 1.83
C SER A 933 -13.40 9.52 0.89
N ASN A 934 -13.25 9.79 -0.41
CA ASN A 934 -13.30 8.76 -1.44
C ASN A 934 -11.95 8.03 -1.53
N TYR A 935 -11.96 6.84 -2.12
CA TYR A 935 -10.75 6.16 -2.57
C TYR A 935 -10.31 6.75 -3.90
N THR A 936 -9.23 7.52 -3.88
CA THR A 936 -8.72 8.23 -5.08
C THR A 936 -7.25 7.93 -5.38
N SER A 937 -6.51 7.37 -4.43
CA SER A 937 -5.09 7.05 -4.60
C SER A 937 -4.68 5.77 -3.89
N GLU A 938 -5.51 5.29 -2.96
CA GLU A 938 -5.26 4.10 -2.15
C GLU A 938 -5.55 2.83 -2.94
N TRP A 939 -4.77 1.79 -2.66
CA TRP A 939 -4.90 0.49 -3.33
C TRP A 939 -5.58 -0.57 -2.45
N GLU A 940 -5.80 -0.27 -1.18
CA GLU A 940 -6.51 -1.12 -0.22
C GLU A 940 -7.47 -0.27 0.61
N LEU A 941 -8.50 -0.91 1.17
CA LEU A 941 -9.53 -0.26 1.97
C LEU A 941 -9.00 0.20 3.33
N GLU A 942 -9.52 1.32 3.80
CA GLU A 942 -9.29 1.88 5.13
C GLU A 942 -10.63 1.93 5.90
N PRO A 943 -10.75 1.22 7.04
CA PRO A 943 -12.02 1.09 7.76
C PRO A 943 -12.67 2.43 8.14
N VAL A 944 -11.87 3.46 8.40
CA VAL A 944 -12.37 4.79 8.77
C VAL A 944 -13.01 5.50 7.57
N LYS A 945 -12.43 5.37 6.37
CA LYS A 945 -13.05 5.88 5.13
C LYS A 945 -14.33 5.10 4.81
N ASP A 946 -14.30 3.78 4.99
CA ASP A 946 -15.49 2.93 4.79
C ASP A 946 -16.66 3.37 5.67
N LEU A 947 -16.42 3.70 6.95
CA LEU A 947 -17.46 4.22 7.84
C LEU A 947 -18.11 5.51 7.32
N LEU A 948 -17.32 6.45 6.80
CA LEU A 948 -17.85 7.69 6.22
C LEU A 948 -18.71 7.40 4.99
N ILE A 949 -18.22 6.53 4.10
CA ILE A 949 -18.92 6.14 2.87
C ILE A 949 -20.24 5.42 3.20
N LEU A 950 -20.21 4.43 4.09
CA LEU A 950 -21.40 3.68 4.50
C LEU A 950 -22.41 4.56 5.23
N SER A 951 -21.94 5.46 6.11
CA SER A 951 -22.82 6.40 6.82
C SER A 951 -23.51 7.35 5.86
N ALA A 952 -22.80 7.91 4.88
CA ALA A 952 -23.37 8.78 3.87
C ALA A 952 -24.39 8.02 3.00
N LEU A 953 -24.07 6.80 2.56
CA LEU A 953 -24.98 5.97 1.77
C LEU A 953 -26.26 5.64 2.54
N ARG A 954 -26.17 5.30 3.82
CA ARG A 954 -27.36 5.04 4.66
C ARG A 954 -28.29 6.25 4.72
N GLN A 955 -27.74 7.45 4.89
CA GLN A 955 -28.55 8.69 4.88
C GLN A 955 -29.24 8.91 3.53
N MET A 956 -28.56 8.61 2.41
CA MET A 956 -29.15 8.70 1.08
C MET A 956 -30.30 7.69 0.88
N LEU A 957 -30.22 6.50 1.50
CA LEU A 957 -31.27 5.49 1.46
C LEU A 957 -32.49 5.92 2.27
N TRP A 958 -32.30 6.47 3.48
CA TRP A 958 -33.40 7.02 4.27
C TRP A 958 -34.10 8.17 3.56
N ALA A 959 -33.34 9.09 2.95
CA ALA A 959 -33.89 10.15 2.11
C ALA A 959 -34.70 9.60 0.92
N ALA A 960 -34.37 8.42 0.40
CA ALA A 960 -35.14 7.78 -0.66
C ALA A 960 -36.43 7.12 -0.14
N ASP A 961 -36.43 6.61 1.08
CA ASP A 961 -37.64 6.07 1.71
C ASP A 961 -38.66 7.15 2.03
N ASP A 962 -38.21 8.30 2.52
CA ASP A 962 -39.07 9.47 2.75
C ASP A 962 -39.78 9.87 1.43
N PHE A 963 -39.08 9.82 0.29
CA PHE A 963 -39.70 10.06 -1.03
C PHE A 963 -40.75 8.99 -1.38
N LEU A 964 -40.48 7.72 -1.08
CA LEU A 964 -41.40 6.63 -1.36
C LEU A 964 -42.66 6.67 -0.48
N GLU A 965 -42.52 7.11 0.77
CA GLU A 965 -43.62 7.29 1.72
C GLU A 965 -44.59 8.39 1.28
N ASP A 966 -44.07 9.50 0.74
CA ASP A 966 -44.87 10.65 0.25
C ASP A 966 -45.61 10.38 -1.09
N LEU A 967 -45.45 9.21 -1.71
CA LEU A 967 -46.13 8.90 -2.97
C LEU A 967 -47.65 8.72 -2.76
N PRO A 968 -48.49 9.29 -3.66
CA PRO A 968 -49.93 9.15 -3.53
C PRO A 968 -50.41 7.68 -3.69
N PRO A 969 -51.45 7.25 -2.95
CA PRO A 969 -51.89 5.86 -2.88
C PRO A 969 -52.29 5.26 -4.25
N GLU A 970 -52.84 6.05 -5.18
CA GLU A 970 -53.20 5.58 -6.52
C GLU A 970 -52.01 5.07 -7.36
N LYS A 971 -50.78 5.49 -7.04
CA LYS A 971 -49.55 4.99 -7.70
C LYS A 971 -49.01 3.71 -7.05
N THR A 972 -49.45 3.38 -5.84
CA THR A 972 -49.01 2.17 -5.12
C THR A 972 -49.96 0.98 -5.33
N GLU A 973 -51.23 1.21 -5.67
CA GLU A 973 -52.24 0.15 -5.85
C GLU A 973 -52.25 -0.55 -7.22
N LYS A 974 -51.54 -0.06 -8.24
CA LYS A 974 -51.47 -0.73 -9.58
C LYS A 974 -50.64 -2.03 -9.62
N ARG A 975 -50.29 -2.61 -8.47
CA ARG A 975 -49.65 -3.92 -8.33
C ARG A 975 -50.32 -4.72 -7.21
N LYS A 976 -51.53 -5.21 -7.49
CA LYS A 976 -51.92 -6.54 -7.04
C LYS A 976 -52.01 -7.44 -8.25
#